data_AF-A0A1H3WJL1-F1
#
_entry.id   AF-A0A1H3WJL1-F1
#
_cell.length_a   1.000
_cell.length_b   1.000
_cell.length_c   1.000
_cell.angle_alpha   90.00
_cell.angle_beta   90.00
_cell.angle_gamma   90.00
#
_symmetry.space_group_name_H-M   'P 1'
#
loop_
_entity.id
_entity.type
_entity.pdbx_description
1 polymer ?
#
loop_
_entity_poly.entity_id
_entity_poly.type
_entity_poly.pdbx_seq_one_letter_code
_entity_poly.pdbx_strand_id
1 'polypeptide(L)'
;MAESSAFPVGFSTDTIRVQLLKVDRERKLLICMTMENPGTALIARYGISPENRVFDSSVERFQEGANLNLVDSVIDGNGFLIPNYIILEPDYLIDASAIAECFQDYSISPLHYFRNKFEEKENRSYLLLGNLANFFLDELVFAENPETVSFRDVFLRSFKQSPFEYTSCEDIRNESDFRVFMEKARSQFENIKRVICKDFPERAIDLHHCTLEPSFFCERFGFQGRLDLLQPHSDETDARIVELKSGRIPFPYSDNGKISLNHEVQTAVYRLMIETVFGKKAQGVDASILYSAGSRPGENLRTAAVDGELEKSILNIRNLIVANEQILIRGENKDAEALFGSLFNLIQTEQRLPAFFVEKIERIRFLLLSCSDLERLFFYRYIRFISRELYHQKIGDIAYETPTGTASLWNSAFSERAEALDVLFDLSILEIDDSGNDMTILFARNQAENDIVNFREGEICIVYPRQNDNDTVLNRQILKGAIARITASTVEVRFRYKQKNRRFFKENRLWAIEHDSLDSSYNSMYKCLFAFLNAPPKKKKILMGLIPPETSDQNKTYRDENHPIEASPEAGYPENIIRRAMNTQDYFLIIGPPGTGKTSIFARRLIEEYHAQPEKNIMVLAYTNRAVDELCEAINAAFGCKKGECDAYIRVGTELSCAEPYRHRLLQRISEKAKDRESLRHEIERSRIYISTLASINGRMELFNLKHFHVAIIDEASQILEPQIIGLLPRFDRFIMIGDHNQLSTIVLQDSQFSGINEPALREAGFIDCRDSLFERLLRRCKAKGWHHAYAQLTHQGRMHNDIAAFPATSFYSDKLFPALDWQSEDWTLHSPSDNIFDCWIATKRTAFFSTEKIYGSPISDKINEAEADLIITLLASIRNVYEANGKIFDTGSIGIIAPYRNQIALIKYKLSLTDIPHREKIMIDTVERYQGSQRDVILISFCANKPYQMNFLCNLNHDRTVDRKLNVAITRARRQLFLVGNATILHESPIYADLLDFYRQKEIYSIISDNTKPIMV
;
A
#
# COMPACT_ATOMS: atom_id res chain seq x y z
N MET A 1 13.62 -49.85 -1.48
CA MET A 1 14.86 -49.75 -0.68
C MET A 1 15.82 -48.87 -1.47
N ALA A 2 15.86 -47.60 -1.10
CA ALA A 2 16.85 -46.61 -1.52
C ALA A 2 17.32 -45.96 -0.21
N GLU A 3 18.63 -45.82 -0.04
CA GLU A 3 19.30 -45.49 1.22
C GLU A 3 18.73 -44.21 1.84
N SER A 4 18.01 -44.36 2.95
CA SER A 4 17.60 -43.26 3.79
C SER A 4 18.82 -42.77 4.56
N SER A 5 19.18 -41.49 4.44
CA SER A 5 19.92 -40.77 5.46
C SER A 5 19.07 -40.73 6.73
N ALA A 6 19.08 -41.82 7.49
CA ALA A 6 18.31 -41.95 8.72
C ALA A 6 18.99 -41.09 9.79
N PHE A 7 18.36 -39.96 10.11
CA PHE A 7 18.66 -39.22 11.32
C PHE A 7 18.58 -40.17 12.53
N PRO A 8 19.52 -40.13 13.48
CA PRO A 8 19.54 -41.04 14.62
C PRO A 8 18.25 -40.92 15.46
N VAL A 9 17.77 -42.04 16.01
CA VAL A 9 16.62 -42.08 16.91
C VAL A 9 16.88 -41.12 18.10
N GLY A 10 15.98 -40.17 18.33
CA GLY A 10 16.16 -39.11 19.34
C GLY A 10 16.84 -37.82 18.84
N PHE A 11 17.15 -37.71 17.54
CA PHE A 11 17.62 -36.44 16.95
C PHE A 11 16.46 -35.43 16.90
N SER A 12 16.70 -34.24 17.47
CA SER A 12 15.76 -33.12 17.42
C SER A 12 16.21 -32.15 16.35
N THR A 13 15.33 -31.89 15.38
CA THR A 13 15.53 -30.85 14.36
C THR A 13 14.79 -29.59 14.79
N ASP A 14 15.47 -28.44 14.70
CA ASP A 14 14.95 -27.15 15.17
C ASP A 14 13.69 -26.72 14.40
N THR A 15 13.72 -26.71 13.07
CA THR A 15 12.54 -26.53 12.21
C THR A 15 12.75 -27.24 10.87
N ILE A 16 11.75 -28.00 10.41
CA ILE A 16 11.76 -28.63 9.07
C ILE A 16 10.65 -28.00 8.23
N ARG A 17 11.02 -27.34 7.14
CA ARG A 17 10.08 -26.78 6.18
C ARG A 17 9.69 -27.80 5.12
N VAL A 18 8.39 -28.06 5.01
CA VAL A 18 7.85 -29.12 4.14
C VAL A 18 6.61 -28.64 3.38
N GLN A 19 6.36 -29.23 2.22
CA GLN A 19 5.09 -29.11 1.52
C GLN A 19 4.21 -30.32 1.84
N LEU A 20 2.96 -30.09 2.22
CA LEU A 20 1.99 -31.13 2.53
C LEU A 20 1.49 -31.79 1.23
N LEU A 21 1.77 -33.08 1.04
CA LEU A 21 1.28 -33.84 -0.10
C LEU A 21 -0.08 -34.48 0.18
N LYS A 22 -0.28 -35.01 1.40
CA LYS A 22 -1.52 -35.69 1.78
C LYS A 22 -1.69 -35.75 3.30
N VAL A 23 -2.95 -35.66 3.76
CA VAL A 23 -3.34 -35.93 5.15
C VAL A 23 -4.03 -37.30 5.22
N ASP A 24 -3.44 -38.28 5.90
CA ASP A 24 -4.06 -39.56 6.24
C ASP A 24 -4.71 -39.45 7.62
N ARG A 25 -6.01 -39.14 7.63
CA ARG A 25 -6.79 -38.89 8.85
C ARG A 25 -7.02 -40.13 9.69
N GLU A 26 -7.14 -41.30 9.05
CA GLU A 26 -7.37 -42.55 9.77
C GLU A 26 -6.15 -42.95 10.59
N ARG A 27 -4.95 -42.77 10.02
CA ARG A 27 -3.67 -43.10 10.68
C ARG A 27 -3.03 -41.92 11.41
N LYS A 28 -3.65 -40.73 11.32
CA LYS A 28 -3.12 -39.45 11.79
C LYS A 28 -1.70 -39.15 11.29
N LEU A 29 -1.50 -39.26 9.98
CA LEU A 29 -0.22 -39.00 9.32
C LEU A 29 -0.31 -37.81 8.37
N LEU A 30 0.74 -36.99 8.38
CA LEU A 30 1.03 -35.98 7.36
C LEU A 30 2.12 -36.53 6.45
N ILE A 31 1.79 -36.70 5.17
CA ILE A 31 2.75 -37.10 4.14
C ILE A 31 3.24 -35.84 3.47
N CYS A 32 4.53 -35.57 3.59
CA CYS A 32 5.14 -34.31 3.20
C CYS A 32 6.36 -34.52 2.30
N MET A 33 6.75 -33.47 1.60
CA MET A 33 8.00 -33.38 0.84
C MET A 33 8.86 -32.25 1.42
N THR A 34 10.13 -32.53 1.68
CA THR A 34 11.07 -31.50 2.17
C THR A 34 11.36 -30.48 1.08
N MET A 35 11.36 -29.18 1.42
CA MET A 35 11.66 -28.13 0.43
C MET A 35 13.15 -28.01 0.12
N GLU A 36 14.03 -28.33 1.08
CA GLU A 36 15.50 -28.29 0.88
C GLU A 36 16.02 -29.40 -0.04
N ASN A 37 15.39 -30.58 -0.01
CA ASN A 37 15.76 -31.74 -0.84
C ASN A 37 14.53 -32.34 -1.53
N PRO A 38 14.06 -31.74 -2.64
CA PRO A 38 12.89 -32.22 -3.37
C PRO A 38 13.08 -33.69 -3.80
N GLY A 39 12.15 -34.56 -3.39
CA GLY A 39 12.22 -36.01 -3.62
C GLY A 39 12.37 -36.86 -2.35
N THR A 40 12.70 -36.26 -1.21
CA THR A 40 12.68 -36.95 0.09
C THR A 40 11.27 -36.88 0.68
N ALA A 41 10.57 -38.01 0.67
CA ALA A 41 9.28 -38.14 1.34
C ALA A 41 9.48 -38.26 2.85
N LEU A 42 8.74 -37.44 3.59
CA LEU A 42 8.79 -37.35 5.04
C LEU A 42 7.40 -37.61 5.60
N ILE A 43 7.31 -38.39 6.66
CA ILE A 43 6.03 -38.73 7.29
C ILE A 43 6.05 -38.24 8.74
N ALA A 44 5.10 -37.36 9.08
CA ALA A 44 4.93 -36.84 10.43
C ALA A 44 3.62 -37.33 11.05
N ARG A 45 3.60 -37.57 12.37
CA ARG A 45 2.43 -37.99 13.14
C ARG A 45 1.83 -36.80 13.86
N TYR A 46 0.50 -36.67 13.80
CA TYR A 46 -0.24 -35.68 14.57
C TYR A 46 -1.21 -36.36 15.55
N GLY A 47 -1.76 -35.60 16.49
CA GLY A 47 -2.71 -36.12 17.46
C GLY A 47 -2.13 -36.97 18.58
N ILE A 48 -0.81 -36.91 18.81
CA ILE A 48 -0.11 -37.62 19.88
C ILE A 48 -0.17 -36.78 21.16
N SER A 49 -0.47 -37.42 22.28
CA SER A 49 -0.70 -36.76 23.58
C SER A 49 0.46 -37.06 24.54
N PRO A 50 1.04 -36.04 25.21
CA PRO A 50 0.68 -34.61 25.21
C PRO A 50 1.35 -33.76 24.12
N GLU A 51 2.10 -34.37 23.20
CA GLU A 51 3.02 -33.68 22.29
C GLU A 51 2.30 -32.68 21.38
N ASN A 52 1.38 -33.14 20.53
CA ASN A 52 0.77 -32.32 19.48
C ASN A 52 -0.75 -32.52 19.30
N ARG A 53 -1.43 -33.14 20.27
CA ARG A 53 -2.88 -33.38 20.21
C ARG A 53 -3.73 -32.12 20.03
N VAL A 54 -3.27 -30.96 20.53
CA VAL A 54 -4.00 -29.69 20.37
C VAL A 54 -4.25 -29.35 18.89
N PHE A 55 -3.37 -29.79 17.99
CA PHE A 55 -3.40 -29.44 16.58
C PHE A 55 -4.39 -30.28 15.76
N ASP A 56 -5.02 -31.31 16.35
CA ASP A 56 -6.02 -32.15 15.67
C ASP A 56 -7.05 -31.27 14.94
N SER A 57 -7.61 -30.25 15.60
CA SER A 57 -8.67 -29.43 15.02
C SER A 57 -8.22 -28.57 13.83
N SER A 58 -6.97 -28.12 13.79
CA SER A 58 -6.44 -27.38 12.65
C SER A 58 -5.97 -28.30 11.53
N VAL A 59 -5.30 -29.40 11.85
CA VAL A 59 -4.82 -30.39 10.87
C VAL A 59 -5.96 -30.96 10.04
N GLU A 60 -7.13 -31.20 10.65
CA GLU A 60 -8.32 -31.67 9.91
C GLU A 60 -8.75 -30.72 8.78
N ARG A 61 -8.34 -29.45 8.85
CA ARG A 61 -8.66 -28.40 7.87
C ARG A 61 -7.51 -28.10 6.90
N PHE A 62 -6.36 -28.76 7.04
CA PHE A 62 -5.23 -28.55 6.15
C PHE A 62 -5.56 -29.04 4.74
N GLN A 63 -5.04 -28.31 3.76
CA GLN A 63 -5.21 -28.63 2.35
C GLN A 63 -3.90 -29.11 1.74
N GLU A 64 -3.99 -30.05 0.80
CA GLU A 64 -2.85 -30.50 0.02
C GLU A 64 -2.21 -29.32 -0.73
N GLY A 65 -0.88 -29.35 -0.84
CA GLY A 65 -0.05 -28.29 -1.41
C GLY A 65 0.31 -27.17 -0.43
N ALA A 66 -0.24 -27.13 0.79
CA ALA A 66 0.12 -26.12 1.78
C ALA A 66 1.55 -26.30 2.30
N ASN A 67 2.23 -25.19 2.59
CA ASN A 67 3.54 -25.21 3.23
C ASN A 67 3.38 -25.35 4.75
N LEU A 68 4.23 -26.15 5.39
CA LEU A 68 4.24 -26.36 6.83
C LEU A 68 5.64 -26.17 7.41
N ASN A 69 5.70 -25.61 8.61
CA ASN A 69 6.87 -25.76 9.49
C ASN A 69 6.56 -26.82 10.56
N LEU A 70 7.40 -27.85 10.61
CA LEU A 70 7.41 -28.87 11.65
C LEU A 70 8.52 -28.51 12.64
N VAL A 71 8.14 -28.02 13.81
CA VAL A 71 9.06 -27.38 14.77
C VAL A 71 9.31 -28.31 15.95
N ASP A 72 10.57 -28.34 16.42
CA ASP A 72 11.05 -29.18 17.52
C ASP A 72 10.60 -30.64 17.39
N SER A 73 10.88 -31.23 16.23
CA SER A 73 10.43 -32.58 15.90
C SER A 73 11.36 -33.65 16.46
N VAL A 74 10.79 -34.75 16.94
CA VAL A 74 11.53 -35.94 17.39
C VAL A 74 11.17 -37.15 16.51
N ILE A 75 12.13 -38.02 16.24
CA ILE A 75 11.90 -39.22 15.43
C ILE A 75 11.52 -40.41 16.33
N ASP A 76 10.40 -41.07 16.02
CA ASP A 76 9.94 -42.27 16.71
C ASP A 76 10.68 -43.54 16.24
N GLY A 77 10.45 -44.66 16.94
CA GLY A 77 11.13 -45.94 16.63
C GLY A 77 10.82 -46.53 15.25
N ASN A 78 9.82 -46.00 14.54
CA ASN A 78 9.48 -46.40 13.17
C ASN A 78 10.02 -45.43 12.12
N GLY A 79 10.77 -44.39 12.54
CA GLY A 79 11.30 -43.37 11.66
C GLY A 79 10.31 -42.24 11.33
N PHE A 80 9.16 -42.16 12.00
CA PHE A 80 8.22 -41.07 11.81
C PHE A 80 8.57 -39.87 12.66
N LEU A 81 8.35 -38.67 12.14
CA LEU A 81 8.53 -37.43 12.90
C LEU A 81 7.32 -37.14 13.77
N ILE A 82 7.57 -36.76 15.01
CA ILE A 82 6.58 -36.27 15.96
C ILE A 82 6.94 -34.79 16.22
N PRO A 83 6.34 -33.85 15.49
CA PRO A 83 6.55 -32.41 15.71
C PRO A 83 5.93 -31.99 17.04
N ASN A 84 6.61 -31.14 17.80
CA ASN A 84 6.01 -30.48 18.97
C ASN A 84 5.03 -29.39 18.54
N TYR A 85 5.38 -28.64 17.49
CA TYR A 85 4.48 -27.66 16.86
C TYR A 85 4.34 -27.91 15.35
N ILE A 86 3.12 -27.73 14.85
CA ILE A 86 2.79 -27.85 13.42
C ILE A 86 2.23 -26.49 12.99
N ILE A 87 2.88 -25.80 12.05
CA ILE A 87 2.51 -24.44 11.63
C ILE A 87 2.08 -24.44 10.16
N LEU A 88 0.87 -23.97 9.86
CA LEU A 88 0.28 -23.95 8.51
C LEU A 88 0.57 -22.64 7.75
N GLU A 89 1.19 -22.67 6.57
CA GLU A 89 1.61 -21.46 5.83
C GLU A 89 2.41 -20.50 6.72
N PRO A 90 3.61 -20.89 7.18
CA PRO A 90 4.43 -20.10 8.11
C PRO A 90 4.74 -18.68 7.58
N ASP A 91 4.78 -18.49 6.26
CA ASP A 91 4.99 -17.18 5.63
C ASP A 91 3.82 -16.19 5.84
N TYR A 92 2.62 -16.68 6.17
CA TYR A 92 1.48 -15.82 6.50
C TYR A 92 1.65 -15.26 7.93
N LEU A 93 2.36 -14.14 8.06
CA LEU A 93 2.59 -13.52 9.36
C LEU A 93 1.31 -12.85 9.90
N ILE A 94 0.92 -13.22 11.12
CA ILE A 94 -0.18 -12.61 11.89
C ILE A 94 0.38 -11.72 12.99
N ASP A 95 -0.21 -10.53 13.17
CA ASP A 95 0.19 -9.61 14.24
C ASP A 95 -0.09 -10.20 15.64
N ALA A 96 0.85 -10.04 16.57
CA ALA A 96 0.73 -10.46 17.97
C ALA A 96 -0.54 -9.93 18.66
N SER A 97 -0.93 -8.69 18.37
CA SER A 97 -2.17 -8.10 18.91
C SER A 97 -3.43 -8.71 18.28
N ALA A 98 -3.40 -9.09 17.01
CA ALA A 98 -4.54 -9.69 16.32
C ALA A 98 -4.83 -11.12 16.83
N ILE A 99 -3.79 -11.90 17.11
CA ILE A 99 -3.94 -13.22 17.74
C ILE A 99 -4.39 -13.09 19.19
N ALA A 100 -3.85 -12.13 19.96
CA ALA A 100 -4.28 -11.86 21.33
C ALA A 100 -5.78 -11.56 21.45
N GLU A 101 -6.35 -10.80 20.51
CA GLU A 101 -7.79 -10.51 20.48
C GLU A 101 -8.68 -11.75 20.27
N CYS A 102 -8.12 -12.86 19.79
CA CYS A 102 -8.81 -14.14 19.67
C CYS A 102 -8.92 -14.91 21.00
N PHE A 103 -8.25 -14.43 22.06
CA PHE A 103 -8.22 -15.05 23.37
C PHE A 103 -8.84 -14.12 24.42
N GLN A 104 -10.16 -14.11 24.48
CA GLN A 104 -10.89 -13.33 25.48
C GLN A 104 -11.30 -14.25 26.65
N ASP A 105 -11.37 -13.70 27.87
CA ASP A 105 -11.75 -14.47 29.06
C ASP A 105 -13.14 -15.15 28.93
N TYR A 106 -13.99 -14.64 28.02
CA TYR A 106 -15.32 -15.17 27.74
C TYR A 106 -15.40 -16.07 26.49
N SER A 107 -14.41 -16.06 25.59
CA SER A 107 -14.40 -16.88 24.38
C SER A 107 -13.01 -16.88 23.72
N ILE A 108 -12.51 -18.08 23.39
CA ILE A 108 -11.30 -18.27 22.59
C ILE A 108 -11.73 -18.77 21.21
N SER A 109 -11.56 -17.95 20.17
CA SER A 109 -12.04 -18.31 18.84
C SER A 109 -11.27 -17.60 17.71
N PRO A 110 -10.90 -18.33 16.62
CA PRO A 110 -10.30 -17.71 15.43
C PRO A 110 -11.27 -16.78 14.70
N LEU A 111 -12.58 -16.87 14.98
CA LEU A 111 -13.61 -16.04 14.34
C LEU A 111 -13.57 -14.59 14.84
N HIS A 112 -12.90 -14.29 15.97
CA HIS A 112 -12.64 -12.91 16.38
C HIS A 112 -11.78 -12.18 15.35
N TYR A 113 -10.76 -12.84 14.80
CA TYR A 113 -9.94 -12.30 13.71
C TYR A 113 -10.79 -11.98 12.48
N PHE A 114 -11.66 -12.91 12.08
CA PHE A 114 -12.56 -12.72 10.94
C PHE A 114 -13.55 -11.55 11.17
N ARG A 115 -14.20 -11.49 12.33
CA ARG A 115 -15.13 -10.42 12.71
C ARG A 115 -14.46 -9.05 12.68
N ASN A 116 -13.25 -8.94 13.21
CA ASN A 116 -12.53 -7.67 13.34
C ASN A 116 -12.23 -6.99 11.98
N LYS A 117 -12.27 -7.74 10.86
CA LYS A 117 -12.16 -7.17 9.51
C LYS A 117 -13.30 -6.20 9.17
N PHE A 118 -14.47 -6.36 9.79
CA PHE A 118 -15.70 -5.61 9.46
C PHE A 118 -16.05 -4.53 10.49
N GLU A 119 -15.38 -4.50 11.65
CA GLU A 119 -15.67 -3.51 12.70
C GLU A 119 -15.00 -2.15 12.42
N GLU A 120 -15.79 -1.08 12.52
CA GLU A 120 -15.26 0.29 12.58
C GLU A 120 -14.61 0.53 13.94
N LYS A 121 -13.43 1.17 13.95
CA LYS A 121 -12.80 1.63 15.20
C LYS A 121 -13.47 2.94 15.59
N GLU A 122 -14.32 2.92 16.60
CA GLU A 122 -14.96 4.14 17.10
C GLU A 122 -13.94 5.00 17.87
N ASN A 123 -13.97 6.32 17.67
CA ASN A 123 -13.12 7.23 18.42
C ASN A 123 -13.65 7.47 19.84
N ARG A 124 -13.14 6.68 20.78
CA ARG A 124 -13.56 6.66 22.18
C ARG A 124 -12.43 7.07 23.12
N SER A 125 -12.81 7.61 24.28
CA SER A 125 -11.88 8.13 25.30
C SER A 125 -10.85 7.10 25.77
N TYR A 126 -11.21 5.83 25.87
CA TYR A 126 -10.29 4.77 26.31
C TYR A 126 -9.21 4.43 25.27
N LEU A 127 -9.52 4.54 23.97
CA LEU A 127 -8.53 4.35 22.90
C LEU A 127 -7.56 5.54 22.85
N LEU A 128 -8.09 6.76 22.99
CA LEU A 128 -7.25 7.96 23.14
C LEU A 128 -6.32 7.83 24.34
N LEU A 129 -6.83 7.38 25.49
CA LEU A 129 -6.05 7.17 26.69
C LEU A 129 -4.96 6.11 26.51
N GLY A 130 -5.23 5.04 25.74
CA GLY A 130 -4.22 4.05 25.38
C GLY A 130 -3.10 4.58 24.51
N ASN A 131 -3.45 5.27 23.41
CA ASN A 131 -2.46 5.91 22.55
C ASN A 131 -1.62 6.93 23.34
N LEU A 132 -2.26 7.68 24.23
CA LEU A 132 -1.62 8.66 25.08
C LEU A 132 -0.69 8.02 26.13
N ALA A 133 -1.07 6.88 26.72
CA ALA A 133 -0.22 6.13 27.64
C ALA A 133 1.06 5.63 26.95
N ASN A 134 0.95 5.10 25.72
CA ASN A 134 2.13 4.72 24.93
C ASN A 134 3.02 5.94 24.64
N PHE A 135 2.42 7.06 24.23
CA PHE A 135 3.16 8.30 24.02
C PHE A 135 3.86 8.80 25.29
N PHE A 136 3.24 8.62 26.47
CA PHE A 136 3.88 8.95 27.76
C PHE A 136 5.07 8.05 28.06
N LEU A 137 4.95 6.74 27.82
CA LEU A 137 6.05 5.80 27.98
C LEU A 137 7.23 6.21 27.08
N ASP A 138 6.99 6.48 25.80
CA ASP A 138 8.01 6.88 24.84
C ASP A 138 8.76 8.14 25.30
N GLU A 139 8.01 9.18 25.68
CA GLU A 139 8.57 10.47 26.08
C GLU A 139 9.34 10.39 27.40
N LEU A 140 8.86 9.59 28.36
CA LEU A 140 9.54 9.40 29.64
C LEU A 140 10.79 8.52 29.48
N VAL A 141 10.73 7.46 28.68
CA VAL A 141 11.89 6.61 28.38
C VAL A 141 12.95 7.43 27.68
N PHE A 142 12.57 8.25 26.69
CA PHE A 142 13.50 9.04 25.88
C PHE A 142 14.16 10.20 26.65
N ALA A 143 13.49 10.79 27.65
CA ALA A 143 14.02 11.93 28.40
C ALA A 143 15.38 11.65 29.08
N GLU A 144 16.25 12.68 29.13
CA GLU A 144 17.52 12.62 29.88
C GLU A 144 17.26 12.37 31.37
N ASN A 145 16.31 13.11 31.93
CA ASN A 145 15.81 12.91 33.29
C ASN A 145 14.29 12.79 33.28
N PRO A 146 13.73 11.56 33.38
CA PRO A 146 12.28 11.34 33.43
C PRO A 146 11.59 12.11 34.56
N GLU A 147 12.27 12.39 35.67
CA GLU A 147 11.71 13.11 36.82
C GLU A 147 11.36 14.58 36.49
N THR A 148 12.07 15.19 35.54
CA THR A 148 11.83 16.58 35.12
C THR A 148 10.74 16.73 34.06
N VAL A 149 10.30 15.62 33.45
CA VAL A 149 9.28 15.65 32.40
C VAL A 149 7.93 16.05 33.00
N SER A 150 7.29 17.03 32.35
CA SER A 150 6.01 17.62 32.73
C SER A 150 4.87 17.03 31.92
N PHE A 151 3.81 16.57 32.62
CA PHE A 151 2.58 16.08 32.00
C PHE A 151 2.00 17.08 31.00
N ARG A 152 2.01 18.38 31.33
CA ARG A 152 1.39 19.43 30.51
C ARG A 152 2.04 19.52 29.13
N ASP A 153 3.37 19.46 29.08
CA ASP A 153 4.13 19.63 27.84
C ASP A 153 4.06 18.40 26.96
N VAL A 154 4.09 17.21 27.57
CA VAL A 154 3.89 15.93 26.87
C VAL A 154 2.47 15.83 26.30
N PHE A 155 1.45 16.13 27.11
CA PHE A 155 0.06 16.09 26.66
C PHE A 155 -0.19 17.04 25.47
N LEU A 156 0.34 18.26 25.53
CA LEU A 156 0.20 19.23 24.44
C LEU A 156 0.84 18.74 23.13
N ARG A 157 1.98 18.03 23.22
CA ARG A 157 2.62 17.42 22.04
C ARG A 157 1.74 16.30 21.45
N SER A 158 1.18 15.41 22.27
CA SER A 158 0.25 14.38 21.81
C SER A 158 -0.99 14.98 21.14
N PHE A 159 -1.58 16.03 21.71
CA PHE A 159 -2.73 16.72 21.12
C PHE A 159 -2.43 17.25 19.70
N LYS A 160 -1.23 17.80 19.50
CA LYS A 160 -0.79 18.32 18.19
C LYS A 160 -0.64 17.23 17.14
N GLN A 161 -0.24 16.02 17.54
CA GLN A 161 -0.07 14.86 16.65
C GLN A 161 -1.40 14.21 16.22
N SER A 162 -2.42 14.24 17.07
CA SER A 162 -3.72 13.59 16.82
C SER A 162 -4.92 14.54 16.98
N PRO A 163 -4.96 15.66 16.24
CA PRO A 163 -5.92 16.73 16.47
C PRO A 163 -7.38 16.32 16.20
N PHE A 164 -7.64 15.49 15.19
CA PHE A 164 -9.00 15.03 14.90
C PHE A 164 -9.51 14.10 15.97
N GLU A 165 -8.67 13.20 16.45
CA GLU A 165 -9.04 12.19 17.44
C GLU A 165 -9.46 12.86 18.75
N TYR A 166 -8.73 13.87 19.24
CA TYR A 166 -9.16 14.64 20.42
C TYR A 166 -10.41 15.51 20.19
N THR A 167 -10.55 16.09 18.99
CA THR A 167 -11.61 17.06 18.70
C THR A 167 -12.96 16.39 18.40
N SER A 168 -12.93 15.21 17.78
CA SER A 168 -14.12 14.45 17.36
C SER A 168 -14.62 13.44 18.40
N CYS A 169 -13.86 13.17 19.47
CA CYS A 169 -14.26 12.20 20.48
C CYS A 169 -15.44 12.71 21.31
N GLU A 170 -16.57 12.01 21.20
CA GLU A 170 -17.82 12.37 21.87
C GLU A 170 -17.72 12.27 23.40
N ASP A 171 -17.04 11.23 23.90
CA ASP A 171 -16.86 10.94 25.32
C ASP A 171 -16.16 12.08 26.09
N ILE A 172 -15.41 12.93 25.40
CA ILE A 172 -14.68 14.08 25.97
C ILE A 172 -15.12 15.40 25.36
N ARG A 173 -16.30 15.44 24.72
CA ARG A 173 -16.80 16.65 24.07
C ARG A 173 -17.02 17.76 25.08
N ASN A 174 -17.69 17.47 26.20
CA ASN A 174 -17.98 18.46 27.23
C ASN A 174 -16.76 18.72 28.11
N GLU A 175 -16.71 19.91 28.71
CA GLU A 175 -15.58 20.30 29.55
C GLU A 175 -15.45 19.43 30.81
N SER A 176 -16.56 19.00 31.41
CA SER A 176 -16.56 18.10 32.57
C SER A 176 -15.91 16.76 32.26
N ASP A 177 -16.30 16.13 31.15
CA ASP A 177 -15.81 14.81 30.76
C ASP A 177 -14.36 14.89 30.30
N PHE A 178 -13.98 15.97 29.61
CA PHE A 178 -12.59 16.26 29.28
C PHE A 178 -11.73 16.42 30.53
N ARG A 179 -12.21 17.09 31.59
CA ARG A 179 -11.48 17.18 32.88
C ARG A 179 -11.27 15.80 33.49
N VAL A 180 -12.29 14.93 33.50
CA VAL A 180 -12.17 13.54 34.00
C VAL A 180 -11.16 12.75 33.16
N PHE A 181 -11.18 12.90 31.84
CA PHE A 181 -10.18 12.30 30.95
C PHE A 181 -8.77 12.80 31.27
N MET A 182 -8.60 14.11 31.46
CA MET A 182 -7.32 14.72 31.82
C MET A 182 -6.79 14.25 33.17
N GLU A 183 -7.66 14.06 34.17
CA GLU A 183 -7.28 13.49 35.47
C GLU A 183 -6.80 12.05 35.35
N LYS A 184 -7.50 11.22 34.55
CA LYS A 184 -7.07 9.85 34.26
C LYS A 184 -5.74 9.82 33.51
N ALA A 185 -5.58 10.65 32.48
CA ALA A 185 -4.35 10.79 31.73
C ALA A 185 -3.18 11.21 32.63
N ARG A 186 -3.40 12.21 33.51
CA ARG A 186 -2.39 12.64 34.47
C ARG A 186 -2.02 11.52 35.44
N SER A 187 -3.01 10.81 35.98
CA SER A 187 -2.76 9.67 36.86
C SER A 187 -1.91 8.60 36.18
N GLN A 188 -2.25 8.20 34.95
CA GLN A 188 -1.46 7.23 34.20
C GLN A 188 -0.05 7.74 33.88
N PHE A 189 0.11 9.01 33.52
CA PHE A 189 1.43 9.62 33.33
C PHE A 189 2.30 9.51 34.59
N GLU A 190 1.78 9.88 35.76
CA GLU A 190 2.51 9.79 37.02
C GLU A 190 2.82 8.34 37.41
N ASN A 191 1.90 7.41 37.12
CA ASN A 191 2.14 5.98 37.36
C ASN A 191 3.24 5.42 36.46
N ILE A 192 3.23 5.74 35.17
CA ILE A 192 4.28 5.33 34.22
C ILE A 192 5.61 5.94 34.66
N LYS A 193 5.64 7.23 35.00
CA LYS A 193 6.83 7.92 35.51
C LYS A 193 7.37 7.25 36.77
N ARG A 194 6.52 6.90 37.73
CA ARG A 194 6.89 6.16 38.95
C ARG A 194 7.51 4.81 38.61
N VAL A 195 6.88 4.05 37.71
CA VAL A 195 7.38 2.72 37.29
C VAL A 195 8.75 2.84 36.66
N ILE A 196 8.94 3.79 35.74
CA ILE A 196 10.21 4.05 35.06
C ILE A 196 11.31 4.44 36.07
N CYS A 197 11.01 5.33 37.03
CA CYS A 197 12.00 5.82 37.98
C CYS A 197 12.29 4.87 39.16
N LYS A 198 11.35 4.00 39.54
CA LYS A 198 11.45 3.17 40.75
C LYS A 198 11.39 1.67 40.46
N ASP A 199 10.32 1.21 39.82
CA ASP A 199 10.04 -0.22 39.67
C ASP A 199 10.96 -0.88 38.61
N PHE A 200 11.33 -0.16 37.55
CA PHE A 200 12.24 -0.64 36.51
C PHE A 200 13.65 -0.93 37.07
N PRO A 201 14.30 0.00 37.80
CA PRO A 201 15.57 -0.30 38.48
C PRO A 201 15.50 -1.51 39.42
N GLU A 202 14.41 -1.66 40.18
CA GLU A 202 14.22 -2.82 41.08
C GLU A 202 14.15 -4.16 40.33
N ARG A 203 13.73 -4.16 39.06
CA ARG A 203 13.71 -5.33 38.17
C ARG A 203 14.92 -5.43 37.24
N ALA A 204 15.97 -4.63 37.48
CA ALA A 204 17.16 -4.55 36.63
C ALA A 204 16.83 -4.22 35.16
N ILE A 205 15.79 -3.40 34.95
CA ILE A 205 15.48 -2.78 33.64
C ILE A 205 16.21 -1.43 33.59
N ASP A 206 17.21 -1.33 32.72
CA ASP A 206 18.00 -0.13 32.47
C ASP A 206 17.55 0.55 31.17
N LEU A 207 16.97 1.75 31.32
CA LEU A 207 16.47 2.58 30.23
C LEU A 207 17.53 2.92 29.18
N HIS A 208 18.82 2.97 29.55
CA HIS A 208 19.89 3.26 28.59
C HIS A 208 20.15 2.10 27.62
N HIS A 209 19.73 0.89 28.00
CA HIS A 209 19.80 -0.30 27.17
C HIS A 209 18.47 -0.66 26.53
N CYS A 210 17.38 0.03 26.85
CA CYS A 210 16.07 -0.23 26.25
C CYS A 210 15.91 0.36 24.84
N THR A 211 15.25 -0.42 23.99
CA THR A 211 14.74 -0.04 22.68
C THR A 211 13.24 0.17 22.76
N LEU A 212 12.73 1.25 22.15
CA LEU A 212 11.30 1.55 22.05
C LEU A 212 10.71 1.00 20.76
N GLU A 213 9.53 0.41 20.84
CA GLU A 213 8.77 -0.03 19.67
C GLU A 213 9.53 -0.98 18.69
N PRO A 214 10.42 -1.90 19.15
CA PRO A 214 11.12 -2.80 18.23
C PRO A 214 10.15 -3.75 17.53
N SER A 215 10.41 -3.99 16.25
CA SER A 215 9.61 -4.87 15.40
C SER A 215 10.37 -6.16 15.08
N PHE A 216 9.62 -7.25 14.94
CA PHE A 216 10.16 -8.57 14.63
C PHE A 216 9.28 -9.32 13.62
N PHE A 217 9.93 -10.11 12.78
CA PHE A 217 9.31 -11.13 11.93
C PHE A 217 9.74 -12.51 12.41
N CYS A 218 8.80 -13.45 12.50
CA CYS A 218 9.04 -14.81 12.92
C CYS A 218 8.29 -15.77 12.00
N GLU A 219 8.94 -16.15 10.90
CA GLU A 219 8.44 -17.16 9.97
C GLU A 219 8.28 -18.52 10.66
N ARG A 220 9.17 -18.88 11.59
CA ARG A 220 9.13 -20.15 12.35
C ARG A 220 7.73 -20.49 12.88
N PHE A 221 7.05 -19.49 13.47
CA PHE A 221 5.70 -19.63 14.03
C PHE A 221 4.62 -18.86 13.25
N GLY A 222 5.01 -18.12 12.21
CA GLY A 222 4.12 -17.29 11.40
C GLY A 222 3.53 -16.09 12.15
N PHE A 223 4.38 -15.38 12.89
CA PHE A 223 4.01 -14.16 13.63
C PHE A 223 4.85 -12.96 13.19
N GLN A 224 4.24 -11.79 13.35
CA GLN A 224 4.95 -10.51 13.39
C GLN A 224 4.44 -9.70 14.57
N GLY A 225 5.22 -8.73 15.01
CA GLY A 225 4.74 -7.82 16.02
C GLY A 225 5.71 -6.72 16.36
N ARG A 226 5.16 -5.76 17.09
CA ARG A 226 5.88 -4.61 17.62
C ARG A 226 5.67 -4.55 19.12
N LEU A 227 6.77 -4.48 19.86
CA LEU A 227 6.80 -4.47 21.32
C LEU A 227 6.90 -3.05 21.85
N ASP A 228 6.24 -2.71 22.95
CA ASP A 228 6.37 -1.34 23.47
C ASP A 228 7.80 -1.05 23.97
N LEU A 229 8.40 -1.96 24.75
CA LEU A 229 9.76 -1.81 25.27
C LEU A 229 10.52 -3.15 25.31
N LEU A 230 11.78 -3.14 24.87
CA LEU A 230 12.70 -4.27 24.97
C LEU A 230 14.03 -3.83 25.55
N GLN A 231 14.50 -4.51 26.59
CA GLN A 231 15.94 -4.55 26.90
C GLN A 231 16.51 -5.83 26.31
N PRO A 232 17.36 -5.73 25.27
CA PRO A 232 17.99 -6.91 24.69
C PRO A 232 18.92 -7.57 25.71
N HIS A 233 19.11 -8.87 25.54
CA HIS A 233 20.02 -9.65 26.38
C HIS A 233 21.46 -9.12 26.25
N SER A 234 22.20 -9.16 27.37
CA SER A 234 23.66 -8.98 27.41
C SER A 234 24.30 -10.26 27.91
N ASP A 235 25.58 -10.53 27.66
CA ASP A 235 26.28 -11.76 28.07
C ASP A 235 26.10 -12.14 29.57
N GLU A 236 25.63 -11.19 30.39
CA GLU A 236 25.37 -11.34 31.83
C GLU A 236 23.88 -11.32 32.23
N THR A 237 22.92 -11.00 31.34
CA THR A 237 21.50 -10.78 31.71
C THR A 237 20.48 -11.20 30.65
N ASP A 238 19.41 -11.88 31.08
CA ASP A 238 18.22 -12.21 30.28
C ASP A 238 17.60 -11.01 29.54
N ALA A 239 16.96 -11.29 28.39
CA ALA A 239 16.19 -10.27 27.67
C ALA A 239 14.96 -9.90 28.49
N ARG A 240 14.60 -8.61 28.55
CA ARG A 240 13.42 -8.15 29.28
C ARG A 240 12.44 -7.45 28.35
N ILE A 241 11.19 -7.89 28.38
CA ILE A 241 10.09 -7.36 27.58
C ILE A 241 9.12 -6.64 28.51
N VAL A 242 8.67 -5.45 28.12
CA VAL A 242 7.56 -4.76 28.80
C VAL A 242 6.48 -4.38 27.79
N GLU A 243 5.27 -4.88 27.99
CA GLU A 243 4.06 -4.53 27.22
C GLU A 243 3.16 -3.60 28.04
N LEU A 244 2.72 -2.47 27.49
CA LEU A 244 1.89 -1.48 28.15
C LEU A 244 0.40 -1.75 27.93
N LYS A 245 -0.38 -1.65 29.01
CA LYS A 245 -1.85 -1.71 28.99
C LYS A 245 -2.46 -0.56 29.78
N SER A 246 -3.22 0.28 29.08
CA SER A 246 -3.89 1.46 29.66
C SER A 246 -5.28 1.19 30.25
N GLY A 247 -5.82 -0.01 29.97
CA GLY A 247 -7.13 -0.44 30.44
C GLY A 247 -7.20 -0.62 31.96
N ARG A 248 -8.37 -1.06 32.43
CA ARG A 248 -8.54 -1.40 33.85
C ARG A 248 -7.63 -2.57 34.22
N ILE A 249 -7.22 -2.60 35.49
CA ILE A 249 -6.50 -3.72 36.07
C ILE A 249 -7.38 -4.99 35.99
N PRO A 250 -6.81 -6.17 35.74
CA PRO A 250 -7.56 -7.42 35.75
C PRO A 250 -8.27 -7.69 37.08
N PHE A 251 -9.47 -8.28 37.02
CA PHE A 251 -10.21 -8.71 38.20
C PHE A 251 -9.76 -10.13 38.63
N PRO A 252 -9.70 -10.45 39.94
CA PRO A 252 -10.03 -9.59 41.09
C PRO A 252 -8.90 -8.60 41.42
N TYR A 253 -9.26 -7.36 41.76
CA TYR A 253 -8.29 -6.28 42.02
C TYR A 253 -7.37 -6.53 43.24
N SER A 254 -7.74 -7.48 44.10
CA SER A 254 -6.90 -7.91 45.24
C SER A 254 -5.72 -8.78 44.81
N ASP A 255 -5.76 -9.36 43.61
CA ASP A 255 -4.70 -10.20 43.07
C ASP A 255 -3.75 -9.36 42.20
N ASN A 256 -2.59 -9.05 42.78
CA ASN A 256 -1.55 -8.27 42.13
C ASN A 256 -0.77 -9.07 41.06
N GLY A 257 -0.93 -10.39 41.00
CA GLY A 257 -0.34 -11.26 39.99
C GLY A 257 -1.25 -11.53 38.79
N LYS A 258 -2.56 -11.27 38.90
CA LYS A 258 -3.53 -11.62 37.84
C LYS A 258 -3.26 -10.89 36.53
N ILE A 259 -3.20 -11.62 35.43
CA ILE A 259 -3.14 -11.09 34.06
C ILE A 259 -4.42 -11.49 33.33
N SER A 260 -4.91 -10.64 32.41
CA SER A 260 -6.03 -10.99 31.53
C SER A 260 -5.50 -11.83 30.36
N LEU A 261 -6.26 -12.82 29.94
CA LEU A 261 -5.79 -13.85 29.01
C LEU A 261 -5.24 -13.26 27.69
N ASN A 262 -5.90 -12.25 27.12
CA ASN A 262 -5.43 -11.62 25.89
C ASN A 262 -4.04 -10.97 26.06
N HIS A 263 -3.78 -10.33 27.21
CA HIS A 263 -2.49 -9.69 27.47
C HIS A 263 -1.39 -10.73 27.71
N GLU A 264 -1.71 -11.85 28.36
CA GLU A 264 -0.80 -12.98 28.54
C GLU A 264 -0.42 -13.61 27.20
N VAL A 265 -1.41 -13.84 26.32
CA VAL A 265 -1.21 -14.36 24.96
C VAL A 265 -0.31 -13.44 24.14
N GLN A 266 -0.56 -12.13 24.16
CA GLN A 266 0.26 -11.18 23.40
C GLN A 266 1.73 -11.26 23.85
N THR A 267 1.96 -11.32 25.16
CA THR A 267 3.29 -11.42 25.76
C THR A 267 3.97 -12.75 25.43
N ALA A 268 3.23 -13.86 25.43
CA ALA A 268 3.73 -15.18 25.02
C ALA A 268 4.17 -15.20 23.55
N VAL A 269 3.41 -14.56 22.65
CA VAL A 269 3.78 -14.44 21.22
C VAL A 269 5.06 -13.63 21.05
N TYR A 270 5.22 -12.52 21.78
CA TYR A 270 6.47 -11.75 21.75
C TYR A 270 7.67 -12.55 22.24
N ARG A 271 7.49 -13.33 23.30
CA ARG A 271 8.52 -14.24 23.81
C ARG A 271 8.95 -15.26 22.73
N LEU A 272 8.00 -15.94 22.08
CA LEU A 272 8.28 -16.87 20.97
C LEU A 272 9.07 -16.22 19.81
N MET A 273 8.76 -14.96 19.48
CA MET A 273 9.50 -14.22 18.44
C MET A 273 10.93 -13.90 18.89
N ILE A 274 11.12 -13.42 20.12
CA ILE A 274 12.43 -13.06 20.66
C ILE A 274 13.34 -14.29 20.81
N GLU A 275 12.79 -15.42 21.26
CA GLU A 275 13.52 -16.70 21.32
C GLU A 275 14.09 -17.08 19.96
N THR A 276 13.28 -16.95 18.91
CA THR A 276 13.68 -17.27 17.53
C THR A 276 14.74 -16.30 17.02
N VAL A 277 14.52 -14.99 17.19
CA VAL A 277 15.40 -13.94 16.64
C VAL A 277 16.78 -13.95 17.30
N PHE A 278 16.85 -14.19 18.62
CA PHE A 278 18.11 -14.19 19.35
C PHE A 278 18.72 -15.59 19.55
N GLY A 279 18.06 -16.65 19.06
CA GLY A 279 18.54 -18.03 19.12
C GLY A 279 18.61 -18.61 20.54
N LYS A 280 17.61 -18.31 21.38
CA LYS A 280 17.62 -18.63 22.82
C LYS A 280 16.40 -19.44 23.25
N LYS A 281 16.58 -20.22 24.32
CA LYS A 281 15.49 -20.96 24.98
C LYS A 281 14.63 -20.01 25.83
N ALA A 282 13.34 -20.32 25.95
CA ALA A 282 12.33 -19.56 26.72
C ALA A 282 12.71 -19.09 28.13
N GLN A 283 13.61 -19.82 28.80
CA GLN A 283 14.07 -19.48 30.15
C GLN A 283 14.94 -18.21 30.22
N GLY A 284 15.42 -17.69 29.08
CA GLY A 284 16.26 -16.50 29.01
C GLY A 284 15.53 -15.18 28.67
N VAL A 285 14.20 -15.17 28.76
CA VAL A 285 13.35 -14.01 28.44
C VAL A 285 12.36 -13.74 29.58
N ASP A 286 12.57 -12.63 30.30
CA ASP A 286 11.63 -12.14 31.31
C ASP A 286 10.60 -11.21 30.66
N ALA A 287 9.32 -11.57 30.78
CA ALA A 287 8.24 -10.85 30.13
C ALA A 287 7.29 -10.25 31.17
N SER A 288 7.12 -8.94 31.11
CA SER A 288 6.31 -8.17 32.06
C SER A 288 5.25 -7.33 31.36
N ILE A 289 4.15 -7.07 32.04
CA ILE A 289 3.04 -6.23 31.57
C ILE A 289 2.90 -5.04 32.52
N LEU A 290 2.95 -3.84 31.94
CA LEU A 290 2.77 -2.57 32.62
C LEU A 290 1.31 -2.11 32.49
N TYR A 291 0.53 -2.26 33.56
CA TYR A 291 -0.80 -1.69 33.69
C TYR A 291 -0.71 -0.23 34.18
N SER A 292 -0.81 0.75 33.29
CA SER A 292 -0.65 2.17 33.68
C SER A 292 -1.77 2.70 34.58
N ALA A 293 -2.92 2.03 34.62
CA ALA A 293 -4.04 2.36 35.50
C ALA A 293 -3.84 1.92 36.98
N GLY A 294 -2.80 1.14 37.28
CA GLY A 294 -2.46 0.70 38.65
C GLY A 294 -2.24 1.88 39.59
N SER A 295 -2.91 1.88 40.74
CA SER A 295 -2.94 3.04 41.65
C SER A 295 -2.00 2.91 42.84
N ARG A 296 -1.58 1.68 43.17
CA ARG A 296 -0.66 1.41 44.29
C ARG A 296 0.68 0.87 43.77
N PRO A 297 1.80 1.21 44.42
CA PRO A 297 3.09 0.60 44.14
C PRO A 297 3.00 -0.94 44.17
N GLY A 298 3.58 -1.60 43.17
CA GLY A 298 3.53 -3.06 43.00
C GLY A 298 2.34 -3.61 42.21
N GLU A 299 1.31 -2.80 41.90
CA GLU A 299 0.16 -3.25 41.07
C GLU A 299 0.41 -3.12 39.56
N ASN A 300 1.29 -2.19 39.17
CA ASN A 300 1.47 -1.77 37.78
C ASN A 300 2.25 -2.80 36.95
N LEU A 301 3.31 -3.41 37.48
CA LEU A 301 4.20 -4.28 36.71
C LEU A 301 3.99 -5.74 37.12
N ARG A 302 3.48 -6.57 36.20
CA ARG A 302 3.13 -7.98 36.46
C ARG A 302 3.93 -8.90 35.53
N THR A 303 4.50 -9.98 36.07
CA THR A 303 5.29 -10.94 35.28
C THR A 303 4.39 -11.99 34.65
N ALA A 304 4.54 -12.21 33.34
CA ALA A 304 3.84 -13.26 32.60
C ALA A 304 4.67 -14.55 32.62
N ALA A 305 4.08 -15.64 33.11
CA ALA A 305 4.76 -16.93 33.21
C ALA A 305 4.90 -17.61 31.83
N VAL A 306 5.78 -18.62 31.76
CA VAL A 306 5.85 -19.52 30.60
C VAL A 306 4.81 -20.62 30.78
N ASP A 307 3.92 -20.77 29.80
CA ASP A 307 2.90 -21.81 29.75
C ASP A 307 2.92 -22.45 28.36
N GLY A 308 3.51 -23.65 28.27
CA GLY A 308 3.64 -24.38 27.01
C GLY A 308 2.31 -24.91 26.45
N GLU A 309 1.29 -25.13 27.28
CA GLU A 309 -0.03 -25.53 26.81
C GLU A 309 -0.77 -24.34 26.20
N LEU A 310 -0.62 -23.15 26.80
CA LEU A 310 -1.12 -21.91 26.22
C LEU A 310 -0.45 -21.61 24.87
N GLU A 311 0.88 -21.74 24.75
CA GLU A 311 1.61 -21.55 23.49
C GLU A 311 1.11 -22.49 22.38
N LYS A 312 0.93 -23.77 22.70
CA LYS A 312 0.32 -24.77 21.80
C LYS A 312 -1.08 -24.35 21.35
N SER A 313 -1.91 -23.86 22.26
CA SER A 313 -3.25 -23.33 21.95
C SER A 313 -3.20 -22.10 21.03
N ILE A 314 -2.29 -21.15 21.29
CA ILE A 314 -2.06 -19.96 20.46
C ILE A 314 -1.72 -20.35 19.03
N LEU A 315 -0.76 -21.27 18.85
CA LEU A 315 -0.32 -21.74 17.53
C LEU A 315 -1.45 -22.50 16.80
N ASN A 316 -2.28 -23.25 17.52
CA ASN A 316 -3.45 -23.91 16.93
C ASN A 316 -4.52 -22.90 16.47
N ILE A 317 -4.85 -21.88 17.27
CA ILE A 317 -5.78 -20.81 16.86
C ILE A 317 -5.21 -20.06 15.65
N ARG A 318 -3.90 -19.79 15.61
CA ARG A 318 -3.24 -19.19 14.45
C ARG A 318 -3.42 -20.04 13.18
N ASN A 319 -3.22 -21.36 13.27
CA ASN A 319 -3.49 -22.25 12.13
C ASN A 319 -4.96 -22.22 11.69
N LEU A 320 -5.91 -22.16 12.64
CA LEU A 320 -7.33 -22.07 12.33
C LEU A 320 -7.70 -20.74 11.65
N ILE A 321 -7.03 -19.63 11.99
CA ILE A 321 -7.16 -18.35 11.28
C ILE A 321 -6.70 -18.52 9.83
N VAL A 322 -5.49 -19.04 9.61
CA VAL A 322 -4.95 -19.27 8.26
C VAL A 322 -5.87 -20.21 7.46
N ALA A 323 -6.38 -21.26 8.08
CA ALA A 323 -7.35 -22.17 7.44
C ALA A 323 -8.67 -21.45 7.07
N ASN A 324 -9.15 -20.49 7.87
CA ASN A 324 -10.30 -19.66 7.50
C ASN A 324 -9.98 -18.76 6.29
N GLU A 325 -8.79 -18.16 6.25
CA GLU A 325 -8.36 -17.34 5.10
C GLU A 325 -8.24 -18.20 3.82
N GLN A 326 -7.68 -19.40 3.90
CA GLN A 326 -7.60 -20.33 2.77
C GLN A 326 -8.98 -20.71 2.22
N ILE A 327 -9.99 -20.86 3.09
CA ILE A 327 -11.39 -21.07 2.67
C ILE A 327 -11.88 -19.88 1.83
N LEU A 328 -11.59 -18.64 2.24
CA LEU A 328 -11.99 -17.46 1.46
C LEU A 328 -11.24 -17.37 0.12
N ILE A 329 -9.96 -17.74 0.09
CA ILE A 329 -9.10 -17.64 -1.09
C ILE A 329 -9.47 -18.66 -2.17
N ARG A 330 -9.74 -19.91 -1.77
CA ARG A 330 -9.96 -21.05 -2.66
C ARG A 330 -11.43 -21.45 -2.81
N GLY A 331 -12.27 -21.14 -1.83
CA GLY A 331 -13.68 -21.51 -1.79
C GLY A 331 -14.57 -20.59 -2.64
N GLU A 332 -15.88 -20.75 -2.50
CA GLU A 332 -16.96 -20.03 -3.17
C GLU A 332 -17.69 -19.06 -2.21
N ASN A 333 -18.69 -18.31 -2.71
CA ASN A 333 -19.45 -17.37 -1.87
C ASN A 333 -20.20 -18.07 -0.72
N LYS A 334 -20.63 -19.33 -0.91
CA LYS A 334 -21.27 -20.13 0.14
C LYS A 334 -20.33 -20.43 1.31
N ASP A 335 -19.02 -20.50 1.06
CA ASP A 335 -18.03 -20.76 2.10
C ASP A 335 -17.76 -19.50 2.94
N ALA A 336 -17.75 -18.33 2.30
CA ALA A 336 -17.75 -17.05 3.02
C ALA A 336 -19.03 -16.91 3.88
N GLU A 337 -20.18 -17.26 3.35
CA GLU A 337 -21.45 -17.28 4.08
C GLU A 337 -21.42 -18.26 5.27
N ALA A 338 -20.85 -19.46 5.10
CA ALA A 338 -20.69 -20.45 6.16
C ALA A 338 -19.77 -19.96 7.30
N LEU A 339 -18.75 -19.15 7.00
CA LEU A 339 -17.91 -18.51 8.03
C LEU A 339 -18.71 -17.48 8.85
N PHE A 340 -19.57 -16.68 8.21
CA PHE A 340 -20.52 -15.83 8.94
C PHE A 340 -21.51 -16.64 9.76
N GLY A 341 -22.05 -17.73 9.23
CA GLY A 341 -22.88 -18.66 9.99
C GLY A 341 -22.18 -19.21 11.23
N SER A 342 -20.90 -19.58 11.09
CA SER A 342 -20.06 -20.02 12.21
C SER A 342 -19.85 -18.91 13.25
N LEU A 343 -19.62 -17.67 12.81
CA LEU A 343 -19.54 -16.50 13.69
C LEU A 343 -20.85 -16.27 14.47
N PHE A 344 -22.01 -16.43 13.83
CA PHE A 344 -23.31 -16.25 14.49
C PHE A 344 -23.62 -17.38 15.48
N ASN A 345 -23.17 -18.60 15.19
CA ASN A 345 -23.36 -19.75 16.08
C ASN A 345 -22.58 -19.62 17.39
N LEU A 346 -21.49 -18.84 17.44
CA LEU A 346 -20.76 -18.59 18.69
C LEU A 346 -21.67 -18.06 19.81
N ILE A 347 -22.66 -17.25 19.48
CA ILE A 347 -23.62 -16.70 20.46
C ILE A 347 -24.46 -17.81 21.10
N GLN A 348 -24.72 -18.89 20.36
CA GLN A 348 -25.58 -19.97 20.81
C GLN A 348 -24.81 -21.04 21.59
N THR A 349 -23.54 -21.25 21.24
CA THR A 349 -22.71 -22.34 21.81
C THR A 349 -21.95 -21.93 23.05
N GLU A 350 -21.55 -20.66 23.16
CA GLU A 350 -20.75 -20.17 24.28
C GLU A 350 -21.63 -19.75 25.47
N GLN A 351 -21.23 -20.14 26.68
CA GLN A 351 -21.93 -19.76 27.90
C GLN A 351 -21.39 -18.44 28.44
N ARG A 352 -22.29 -17.54 28.87
CA ARG A 352 -21.96 -16.28 29.58
C ARG A 352 -21.17 -15.25 28.75
N LEU A 353 -21.52 -15.07 27.49
CA LEU A 353 -20.96 -13.98 26.68
C LEU A 353 -21.41 -12.59 27.18
N PRO A 354 -20.53 -11.57 27.15
CA PRO A 354 -20.91 -10.19 27.48
C PRO A 354 -21.93 -9.61 26.49
N ALA A 355 -22.86 -8.80 26.99
CA ALA A 355 -23.91 -8.17 26.16
C ALA A 355 -23.34 -7.38 24.97
N PHE A 356 -22.28 -6.58 25.21
CA PHE A 356 -21.64 -5.79 24.14
C PHE A 356 -21.09 -6.66 23.00
N PHE A 357 -20.65 -7.89 23.29
CA PHE A 357 -20.11 -8.81 22.30
C PHE A 357 -21.23 -9.42 21.47
N VAL A 358 -22.32 -9.83 22.14
CA VAL A 358 -23.53 -10.34 21.49
C VAL A 358 -24.13 -9.28 20.56
N GLU A 359 -24.25 -8.04 21.02
CA GLU A 359 -24.75 -6.91 20.22
C GLU A 359 -23.96 -6.67 18.94
N LYS A 360 -22.61 -6.77 19.01
CA LYS A 360 -21.74 -6.62 17.83
C LYS A 360 -22.01 -7.68 16.78
N ILE A 361 -22.12 -8.95 17.18
CA ILE A 361 -22.35 -10.05 16.24
C ILE A 361 -23.78 -10.00 15.68
N GLU A 362 -24.78 -9.72 16.51
CA GLU A 362 -26.18 -9.58 16.07
C GLU A 362 -26.36 -8.37 15.13
N ARG A 363 -25.59 -7.28 15.30
CA ARG A 363 -25.58 -6.16 14.34
C ARG A 363 -25.13 -6.61 12.94
N ILE A 364 -24.05 -7.41 12.87
CA ILE A 364 -23.57 -7.98 11.60
C ILE A 364 -24.63 -8.91 11.01
N ARG A 365 -25.21 -9.80 11.83
CA ARG A 365 -26.24 -10.74 11.41
C ARG A 365 -27.48 -10.04 10.85
N PHE A 366 -28.02 -9.07 11.58
CA PHE A 366 -29.18 -8.30 11.18
C PHE A 366 -28.93 -7.59 9.84
N LEU A 367 -27.75 -6.98 9.68
CA LEU A 367 -27.40 -6.30 8.44
C LEU A 367 -27.39 -7.26 7.24
N LEU A 368 -26.72 -8.41 7.35
CA LEU A 368 -26.66 -9.40 6.27
C LEU A 368 -28.04 -10.01 5.94
N LEU A 369 -28.89 -10.21 6.95
CA LEU A 369 -30.27 -10.68 6.75
C LEU A 369 -31.14 -9.63 6.04
N SER A 370 -30.90 -8.34 6.30
CA SER A 370 -31.62 -7.23 5.65
C SER A 370 -31.16 -6.95 4.22
N CYS A 371 -30.00 -7.47 3.81
CA CYS A 371 -29.47 -7.31 2.46
C CYS A 371 -30.27 -8.13 1.44
N SER A 372 -30.39 -7.60 0.23
CA SER A 372 -30.85 -8.38 -0.93
C SER A 372 -29.83 -9.45 -1.33
N ASP A 373 -30.27 -10.44 -2.11
CA ASP A 373 -29.38 -11.50 -2.62
C ASP A 373 -28.21 -10.94 -3.41
N LEU A 374 -28.46 -9.91 -4.24
CA LEU A 374 -27.42 -9.27 -5.03
C LEU A 374 -26.38 -8.56 -4.16
N GLU A 375 -26.81 -7.88 -3.09
CA GLU A 375 -25.92 -7.21 -2.13
C GLU A 375 -25.05 -8.22 -1.37
N ARG A 376 -25.62 -9.36 -0.95
CA ARG A 376 -24.86 -10.46 -0.33
C ARG A 376 -23.85 -11.07 -1.28
N LEU A 377 -24.25 -11.37 -2.53
CA LEU A 377 -23.35 -11.90 -3.56
C LEU A 377 -22.19 -10.96 -3.82
N PHE A 378 -22.47 -9.66 -3.98
CA PHE A 378 -21.44 -8.63 -4.13
C PHE A 378 -20.46 -8.65 -2.95
N PHE A 379 -20.98 -8.63 -1.72
CA PHE A 379 -20.18 -8.59 -0.51
C PHE A 379 -19.26 -9.81 -0.37
N TYR A 380 -19.80 -11.02 -0.50
CA TYR A 380 -19.02 -12.25 -0.39
C TYR A 380 -17.98 -12.40 -1.51
N ARG A 381 -18.33 -12.00 -2.74
CA ARG A 381 -17.41 -12.03 -3.87
C ARG A 381 -16.19 -11.12 -3.64
N TYR A 382 -16.42 -9.90 -3.17
CA TYR A 382 -15.35 -8.95 -2.91
C TYR A 382 -14.54 -9.27 -1.64
N ILE A 383 -15.12 -9.87 -0.60
CA ILE A 383 -14.36 -10.38 0.56
C ILE A 383 -13.32 -11.41 0.13
N ARG A 384 -13.72 -12.35 -0.75
CA ARG A 384 -12.83 -13.38 -1.30
C ARG A 384 -11.71 -12.75 -2.13
N PHE A 385 -12.06 -11.78 -2.98
CA PHE A 385 -11.08 -11.01 -3.75
C PHE A 385 -10.05 -10.31 -2.85
N ILE A 386 -10.50 -9.59 -1.81
CA ILE A 386 -9.59 -8.90 -0.88
C ILE A 386 -8.72 -9.90 -0.11
N SER A 387 -9.30 -11.03 0.34
CA SER A 387 -8.56 -12.06 1.09
C SER A 387 -7.39 -12.59 0.27
N ARG A 388 -7.63 -12.82 -1.02
CA ARG A 388 -6.61 -13.30 -1.94
C ARG A 388 -5.57 -12.23 -2.29
N GLU A 389 -5.95 -10.96 -2.41
CA GLU A 389 -4.96 -9.88 -2.59
C GLU A 389 -4.05 -9.78 -1.37
N LEU A 390 -4.61 -9.82 -0.16
CA LEU A 390 -3.84 -9.80 1.08
C LEU A 390 -2.90 -11.01 1.19
N TYR A 391 -3.36 -12.19 0.75
CA TYR A 391 -2.52 -13.38 0.69
C TYR A 391 -1.32 -13.20 -0.25
N HIS A 392 -1.55 -12.70 -1.47
CA HIS A 392 -0.46 -12.44 -2.43
C HIS A 392 0.48 -11.32 -1.95
N GLN A 393 -0.04 -10.29 -1.27
CA GLN A 393 0.81 -9.28 -0.65
C GLN A 393 1.73 -9.89 0.42
N LYS A 394 1.24 -10.84 1.21
CA LYS A 394 2.04 -11.46 2.29
C LYS A 394 3.03 -12.49 1.76
N ILE A 395 2.57 -13.43 0.94
CA ILE A 395 3.35 -14.64 0.57
C ILE A 395 3.97 -14.52 -0.83
N GLY A 396 3.45 -13.63 -1.68
CA GLY A 396 3.82 -13.55 -3.10
C GLY A 396 2.99 -14.47 -3.99
N ASP A 397 3.34 -14.52 -5.27
CA ASP A 397 2.84 -15.51 -6.22
C ASP A 397 4.02 -16.11 -7.01
N ILE A 398 4.04 -17.44 -7.11
CA ILE A 398 5.07 -18.22 -7.80
C ILE A 398 5.08 -17.91 -9.31
N ALA A 399 3.98 -17.40 -9.85
CA ALA A 399 3.85 -17.10 -11.28
C ALA A 399 4.63 -15.86 -11.76
N TYR A 400 5.14 -15.01 -10.86
CA TYR A 400 5.91 -13.82 -11.26
C TYR A 400 7.42 -14.10 -11.24
N GLU A 401 8.13 -13.69 -12.29
CA GLU A 401 9.61 -13.78 -12.42
C GLU A 401 10.39 -12.89 -11.42
N THR A 402 9.73 -12.27 -10.45
CA THR A 402 10.39 -11.41 -9.46
C THR A 402 9.84 -11.77 -8.08
N PRO A 403 10.69 -11.93 -7.06
CA PRO A 403 10.22 -12.14 -5.69
C PRO A 403 9.23 -11.03 -5.30
N THR A 404 8.00 -11.40 -4.98
CA THR A 404 6.93 -10.45 -4.60
C THR A 404 6.40 -10.77 -3.21
N GLY A 405 5.77 -9.76 -2.61
CA GLY A 405 5.17 -9.86 -1.28
C GLY A 405 6.18 -9.81 -0.13
N THR A 406 5.69 -9.71 1.10
CA THR A 406 6.52 -9.57 2.31
C THR A 406 7.48 -10.75 2.50
N ALA A 407 7.01 -11.97 2.22
CA ALA A 407 7.79 -13.18 2.42
C ALA A 407 8.98 -13.30 1.47
N SER A 408 9.03 -12.53 0.39
CA SER A 408 10.22 -12.44 -0.47
C SER A 408 11.48 -12.04 0.31
N LEU A 409 11.34 -11.28 1.41
CA LEU A 409 12.46 -10.87 2.28
C LEU A 409 13.25 -12.06 2.86
N TRP A 410 12.63 -13.24 2.98
CA TRP A 410 13.27 -14.45 3.49
C TRP A 410 13.14 -15.69 2.58
N ASN A 411 12.24 -15.67 1.60
CA ASN A 411 12.09 -16.75 0.63
C ASN A 411 12.97 -16.60 -0.62
N SER A 412 13.53 -15.41 -0.86
CA SER A 412 14.52 -15.18 -1.93
C SER A 412 15.93 -15.04 -1.37
N ALA A 413 16.94 -15.31 -2.20
CA ALA A 413 18.32 -15.08 -1.81
C ALA A 413 18.59 -13.56 -1.70
N PHE A 414 19.42 -13.16 -0.73
CA PHE A 414 19.78 -11.76 -0.58
C PHE A 414 20.45 -11.19 -1.84
N SER A 415 21.32 -11.98 -2.48
CA SER A 415 21.99 -11.60 -3.73
C SER A 415 21.01 -11.34 -4.87
N GLU A 416 19.95 -12.14 -4.98
CA GLU A 416 18.90 -11.96 -5.99
C GLU A 416 18.18 -10.61 -5.79
N ARG A 417 17.86 -10.25 -4.54
CA ARG A 417 17.24 -8.95 -4.23
C ARG A 417 18.19 -7.77 -4.43
N ALA A 418 19.47 -7.95 -4.13
CA ALA A 418 20.50 -6.96 -4.38
C ALA A 418 20.70 -6.71 -5.88
N GLU A 419 20.74 -7.77 -6.70
CA GLU A 419 20.78 -7.69 -8.17
C GLU A 419 19.52 -7.03 -8.76
N ALA A 420 18.36 -7.23 -8.12
CA ALA A 420 17.11 -6.53 -8.45
C ALA A 420 17.08 -5.06 -7.98
N LEU A 421 18.11 -4.60 -7.27
CA LEU A 421 18.23 -3.25 -6.70
C LEU A 421 17.16 -2.92 -5.63
N ASP A 422 16.54 -3.94 -5.04
CA ASP A 422 15.47 -3.82 -4.04
C ASP A 422 15.99 -3.72 -2.59
N VAL A 423 17.32 -3.69 -2.42
CA VAL A 423 18.01 -3.60 -1.13
C VAL A 423 19.10 -2.54 -1.17
N LEU A 424 19.20 -1.72 -0.13
CA LEU A 424 20.39 -0.94 0.18
C LEU A 424 21.15 -1.67 1.29
N PHE A 425 22.45 -1.87 1.13
CA PHE A 425 23.25 -2.58 2.14
C PHE A 425 24.67 -2.06 2.23
N ASP A 426 25.43 -2.61 3.17
CA ASP A 426 26.75 -2.11 3.59
C ASP A 426 26.72 -0.62 3.96
N LEU A 427 25.60 -0.17 4.51
CA LEU A 427 25.40 1.20 4.93
C LEU A 427 26.09 1.45 6.27
N SER A 428 26.74 2.61 6.42
CA SER A 428 27.31 3.03 7.71
C SER A 428 26.66 4.32 8.19
N ILE A 429 26.45 4.45 9.49
CA ILE A 429 25.82 5.62 10.08
C ILE A 429 26.81 6.80 10.03
N LEU A 430 26.40 7.91 9.41
CA LEU A 430 27.11 9.18 9.44
C LEU A 430 26.62 10.06 10.59
N GLU A 431 25.30 10.17 10.73
CA GLU A 431 24.66 11.07 11.68
C GLU A 431 23.33 10.47 12.15
N ILE A 432 22.99 10.73 13.41
CA ILE A 432 21.66 10.45 13.95
C ILE A 432 21.13 11.76 14.56
N ASP A 433 20.05 12.29 13.99
CA ASP A 433 19.34 13.45 14.51
C ASP A 433 18.03 13.02 15.17
N ASP A 434 17.92 13.30 16.47
CA ASP A 434 16.74 13.06 17.29
C ASP A 434 16.26 14.33 18.01
N SER A 435 16.73 15.50 17.56
CA SER A 435 16.40 16.82 18.11
C SER A 435 14.96 17.26 17.81
N GLY A 436 14.38 16.77 16.71
CA GLY A 436 13.01 17.05 16.28
C GLY A 436 11.93 16.23 17.02
N ASN A 437 10.72 16.16 16.48
CA ASN A 437 9.69 15.24 16.99
C ASN A 437 9.95 13.78 16.58
N ASP A 438 10.61 13.59 15.44
CA ASP A 438 10.96 12.28 14.87
C ASP A 438 12.49 12.07 14.97
N MET A 439 12.95 10.84 14.78
CA MET A 439 14.38 10.52 14.62
C MET A 439 14.71 10.28 13.15
N THR A 440 15.78 10.89 12.66
CA THR A 440 16.38 10.58 11.36
C THR A 440 17.78 10.01 11.51
N ILE A 441 18.15 9.09 10.62
CA ILE A 441 19.53 8.59 10.51
C ILE A 441 20.00 8.81 9.09
N LEU A 442 21.14 9.48 8.95
CA LEU A 442 21.85 9.63 7.69
C LEU A 442 22.88 8.50 7.58
N PHE A 443 22.72 7.68 6.54
CA PHE A 443 23.65 6.60 6.23
C PHE A 443 24.53 6.97 5.02
N ALA A 444 25.82 6.64 5.11
CA ALA A 444 26.74 6.57 3.98
C ALA A 444 26.51 5.28 3.19
N ARG A 445 26.47 5.41 1.87
CA ARG A 445 26.38 4.30 0.91
C ARG A 445 27.80 3.93 0.50
N ASN A 446 28.35 2.90 1.13
CA ASN A 446 29.78 2.59 1.04
C ASN A 446 30.21 1.88 -0.26
N GLN A 447 29.27 1.37 -1.05
CA GLN A 447 29.56 0.70 -2.31
C GLN A 447 29.28 1.62 -3.51
N ALA A 448 30.24 1.73 -4.44
CA ALA A 448 30.07 2.49 -5.68
C ALA A 448 29.04 1.86 -6.64
N GLU A 449 28.84 0.54 -6.55
CA GLU A 449 27.81 -0.19 -7.30
C GLU A 449 26.38 0.12 -6.83
N ASN A 450 26.23 0.74 -5.65
CA ASN A 450 24.94 1.16 -5.11
C ASN A 450 24.44 2.49 -5.69
N ASP A 451 25.08 3.16 -6.66
CA ASP A 451 24.56 4.46 -7.15
C ASP A 451 23.09 4.41 -7.61
N ILE A 452 22.63 3.23 -8.06
CA ILE A 452 21.29 3.01 -8.58
C ILE A 452 20.52 2.05 -7.70
N VAL A 453 19.38 2.49 -7.15
CA VAL A 453 18.50 1.65 -6.34
C VAL A 453 17.03 1.86 -6.64
N ASN A 454 16.23 0.89 -6.29
CA ASN A 454 14.78 0.95 -6.36
C ASN A 454 14.12 1.53 -5.09
N PHE A 455 14.75 2.53 -4.45
CA PHE A 455 14.14 3.27 -3.34
C PHE A 455 13.78 4.70 -3.74
N ARG A 456 12.76 5.25 -3.08
CA ARG A 456 12.33 6.65 -3.26
C ARG A 456 12.02 7.34 -1.95
N GLU A 457 12.15 8.66 -1.98
CA GLU A 457 11.66 9.51 -0.91
C GLU A 457 10.16 9.27 -0.66
N GLY A 458 9.80 9.13 0.61
CA GLY A 458 8.45 8.81 1.07
C GLY A 458 8.11 7.31 1.10
N GLU A 459 8.90 6.42 0.49
CA GLU A 459 8.66 4.98 0.57
C GLU A 459 8.93 4.44 1.97
N ILE A 460 8.05 3.57 2.46
CA ILE A 460 8.21 2.89 3.73
C ILE A 460 9.27 1.78 3.60
N CYS A 461 10.08 1.64 4.64
CA CYS A 461 11.19 0.72 4.65
C CYS A 461 11.42 0.08 6.02
N ILE A 462 12.11 -1.05 5.98
CA ILE A 462 12.65 -1.79 7.12
C ILE A 462 14.16 -1.56 7.12
N VAL A 463 14.70 -1.26 8.29
CA VAL A 463 16.13 -1.07 8.53
C VAL A 463 16.60 -2.05 9.59
N TYR A 464 17.68 -2.78 9.33
CA TYR A 464 18.23 -3.75 10.27
C TYR A 464 19.77 -3.83 10.17
N PRO A 465 20.48 -4.20 11.26
CA PRO A 465 21.90 -4.44 11.22
C PRO A 465 22.27 -5.63 10.31
N ARG A 466 23.31 -5.49 9.50
CA ARG A 466 23.80 -6.57 8.64
C ARG A 466 25.33 -6.54 8.58
N GLN A 467 26.00 -7.35 9.40
CA GLN A 467 27.46 -7.46 9.43
C GLN A 467 28.00 -8.53 8.50
N ASN A 468 27.22 -9.58 8.23
CA ASN A 468 27.57 -10.70 7.37
C ASN A 468 26.33 -11.27 6.66
N ASP A 469 26.53 -12.25 5.78
CA ASP A 469 25.46 -12.81 4.94
C ASP A 469 24.41 -13.64 5.71
N ASN A 470 24.71 -14.05 6.94
CA ASN A 470 23.71 -14.73 7.77
C ASN A 470 22.74 -13.75 8.44
N ASP A 471 23.01 -12.45 8.41
CA ASP A 471 22.14 -11.44 9.02
C ASP A 471 20.96 -11.12 8.09
N THR A 472 19.76 -11.37 8.59
CA THR A 472 18.51 -11.22 7.84
C THR A 472 17.45 -10.52 8.69
N VAL A 473 16.33 -10.17 8.06
CA VAL A 473 15.15 -9.66 8.75
C VAL A 473 14.56 -10.63 9.78
N LEU A 474 14.86 -11.93 9.70
CA LEU A 474 14.31 -12.95 10.61
C LEU A 474 15.12 -13.16 11.89
N ASN A 475 16.39 -12.74 11.92
CA ASN A 475 17.29 -12.94 13.07
C ASN A 475 17.89 -11.63 13.61
N ARG A 476 17.34 -10.49 13.16
CA ARG A 476 17.70 -9.16 13.66
C ARG A 476 16.47 -8.39 14.07
N GLN A 477 16.67 -7.45 15.00
CA GLN A 477 15.66 -6.44 15.32
C GLN A 477 15.44 -5.53 14.11
N ILE A 478 14.18 -5.32 13.75
CA ILE A 478 13.77 -4.44 12.65
C ILE A 478 13.35 -3.08 13.20
N LEU A 479 13.82 -2.02 12.54
CA LEU A 479 13.32 -0.67 12.69
C LEU A 479 12.48 -0.28 11.46
N LYS A 480 11.30 0.29 11.67
CA LYS A 480 10.43 0.76 10.58
C LYS A 480 10.54 2.27 10.40
N GLY A 481 10.66 2.69 9.15
CA GLY A 481 10.78 4.10 8.79
C GLY A 481 10.25 4.40 7.39
N ALA A 482 10.60 5.56 6.89
CA ALA A 482 10.42 5.97 5.51
C ALA A 482 11.67 6.70 5.03
N ILE A 483 12.02 6.53 3.75
CA ILE A 483 13.13 7.25 3.13
C ILE A 483 12.79 8.75 3.14
N ALA A 484 13.57 9.55 3.85
CA ALA A 484 13.41 11.01 3.88
C ALA A 484 14.11 11.65 2.68
N ARG A 485 15.31 11.16 2.36
CA ARG A 485 16.14 11.64 1.25
C ARG A 485 17.04 10.54 0.73
N ILE A 486 17.30 10.48 -0.57
CA ILE A 486 18.27 9.54 -1.14
C ILE A 486 19.11 10.19 -2.23
N THR A 487 20.42 9.94 -2.19
CA THR A 487 21.42 10.43 -3.16
C THR A 487 22.38 9.30 -3.53
N ALA A 488 23.26 9.51 -4.52
CA ALA A 488 24.29 8.54 -4.90
C ALA A 488 25.14 8.07 -3.70
N SER A 489 25.52 8.97 -2.80
CA SER A 489 26.43 8.67 -1.67
C SER A 489 25.75 8.52 -0.32
N THR A 490 24.50 8.96 -0.15
CA THR A 490 23.81 8.95 1.15
C THR A 490 22.34 8.57 1.06
N VAL A 491 21.81 7.98 2.13
CA VAL A 491 20.38 7.75 2.31
C VAL A 491 19.99 8.18 3.72
N GLU A 492 18.98 9.04 3.82
CA GLU A 492 18.41 9.50 5.08
C GLU A 492 17.08 8.80 5.32
N VAL A 493 16.94 8.16 6.48
CA VAL A 493 15.71 7.46 6.88
C VAL A 493 15.08 8.17 8.07
N ARG A 494 13.80 8.50 7.97
CA ARG A 494 12.99 8.95 9.10
C ARG A 494 12.30 7.77 9.75
N PHE A 495 12.58 7.56 11.03
CA PHE A 495 12.00 6.46 11.81
C PHE A 495 10.67 6.87 12.41
N ARG A 496 9.78 5.89 12.56
CA ARG A 496 8.46 6.12 13.18
C ARG A 496 8.56 6.44 14.67
N TYR A 497 9.65 6.03 15.32
CA TYR A 497 9.88 6.15 16.75
C TYR A 497 11.32 6.54 17.04
N LYS A 498 11.52 7.33 18.09
CA LYS A 498 12.84 7.69 18.58
C LYS A 498 13.48 6.53 19.33
N GLN A 499 14.81 6.46 19.30
CA GLN A 499 15.56 5.38 19.93
C GLN A 499 16.61 5.95 20.90
N LYS A 500 16.46 5.65 22.20
CA LYS A 500 17.41 6.11 23.23
C LYS A 500 18.70 5.30 23.28
N ASN A 501 18.62 3.99 23.02
CA ASN A 501 19.77 3.11 23.06
C ASN A 501 20.76 3.42 21.92
N ARG A 502 21.71 4.32 22.18
CA ARG A 502 22.80 4.66 21.24
C ARG A 502 23.80 3.53 21.07
N ARG A 503 23.89 2.61 22.04
CA ARG A 503 24.80 1.46 22.00
C ARG A 503 24.42 0.50 20.86
N PHE A 504 23.13 0.24 20.67
CA PHE A 504 22.62 -0.54 19.54
C PHE A 504 23.12 -0.02 18.18
N PHE A 505 23.16 1.29 17.99
CA PHE A 505 23.67 1.88 16.75
C PHE A 505 25.20 1.83 16.63
N LYS A 506 25.92 1.99 17.75
CA LYS A 506 27.40 2.00 17.77
C LYS A 506 28.01 0.60 17.62
N GLU A 507 27.37 -0.43 18.16
CA GLU A 507 27.86 -1.82 18.07
C GLU A 507 27.68 -2.42 16.67
N ASN A 508 26.74 -1.89 15.89
CA ASN A 508 26.46 -2.35 14.54
C ASN A 508 27.10 -1.44 13.50
N ARG A 509 28.17 -1.94 12.85
CA ARG A 509 28.96 -1.17 11.86
C ARG A 509 28.22 -1.01 10.53
N LEU A 510 27.65 -2.10 10.02
CA LEU A 510 26.95 -2.13 8.74
C LEU A 510 25.44 -2.39 8.89
N TRP A 511 24.66 -1.82 7.96
CA TRP A 511 23.20 -1.80 7.96
C TRP A 511 22.64 -2.11 6.57
N ALA A 512 21.41 -2.62 6.56
CA ALA A 512 20.62 -2.83 5.36
C ALA A 512 19.24 -2.15 5.47
N ILE A 513 18.71 -1.73 4.32
CA ILE A 513 17.37 -1.18 4.15
C ILE A 513 16.66 -1.97 3.06
N GLU A 514 15.47 -2.50 3.38
CA GLU A 514 14.58 -3.24 2.47
C GLU A 514 13.17 -2.60 2.46
N HIS A 515 12.34 -2.93 1.46
CA HIS A 515 10.97 -2.42 1.37
C HIS A 515 10.07 -2.98 2.50
N ASP A 516 9.18 -2.14 3.05
CA ASP A 516 8.13 -2.55 4.01
C ASP A 516 6.76 -2.65 3.31
N SER A 517 5.83 -3.38 3.92
CA SER A 517 4.46 -3.54 3.45
C SER A 517 3.46 -3.41 4.59
N LEU A 518 2.26 -2.87 4.31
CA LEU A 518 1.21 -2.67 5.32
C LEU A 518 -0.10 -3.36 4.91
N ASP A 519 -0.72 -4.06 5.87
CA ASP A 519 -2.04 -4.69 5.69
C ASP A 519 -3.20 -3.67 5.77
N SER A 520 -2.93 -2.45 6.23
CA SER A 520 -3.96 -1.45 6.57
C SER A 520 -4.84 -1.05 5.40
N SER A 521 -4.29 -1.02 4.18
CA SER A 521 -5.05 -0.72 2.95
C SER A 521 -6.13 -1.76 2.68
N TYR A 522 -5.82 -3.05 2.81
CA TYR A 522 -6.76 -4.15 2.63
C TYR A 522 -7.77 -4.25 3.79
N ASN A 523 -7.31 -4.03 5.01
CA ASN A 523 -8.20 -3.95 6.18
C ASN A 523 -9.23 -2.82 6.02
N SER A 524 -8.85 -1.69 5.42
CA SER A 524 -9.79 -0.61 5.09
C SER A 524 -10.83 -1.04 4.05
N MET A 525 -10.46 -1.86 3.06
CA MET A 525 -11.38 -2.32 2.01
C MET A 525 -12.54 -3.15 2.59
N TYR A 526 -12.25 -4.07 3.53
CA TYR A 526 -13.30 -4.83 4.22
C TYR A 526 -14.31 -3.93 4.94
N LYS A 527 -13.81 -2.90 5.64
CA LYS A 527 -14.65 -1.93 6.35
C LYS A 527 -15.47 -1.09 5.39
N CYS A 528 -14.89 -0.65 4.26
CA CYS A 528 -15.61 0.07 3.23
C CYS A 528 -16.76 -0.77 2.64
N LEU A 529 -16.54 -2.06 2.35
CA LEU A 529 -17.60 -2.95 1.89
C LEU A 529 -18.72 -3.10 2.92
N PHE A 530 -18.36 -3.28 4.19
CA PHE A 530 -19.35 -3.42 5.26
C PHE A 530 -20.12 -2.11 5.52
N ALA A 531 -19.45 -0.97 5.45
CA ALA A 531 -20.07 0.36 5.53
C ALA A 531 -21.07 0.58 4.38
N PHE A 532 -20.76 0.11 3.17
CA PHE A 532 -21.68 0.17 2.04
C PHE A 532 -22.98 -0.59 2.29
N LEU A 533 -22.96 -1.74 2.96
CA LEU A 533 -24.18 -2.50 3.27
C LEU A 533 -25.16 -1.72 4.16
N ASN A 534 -24.64 -0.86 5.05
CA ASN A 534 -25.41 0.04 5.91
C ASN A 534 -25.95 1.29 5.18
N ALA A 535 -25.58 1.52 3.91
CA ALA A 535 -25.99 2.70 3.18
C ALA A 535 -27.50 2.71 2.86
N PRO A 536 -28.10 3.91 2.66
CA PRO A 536 -29.51 4.01 2.29
C PRO A 536 -29.86 3.20 1.02
N PRO A 537 -31.03 2.55 0.94
CA PRO A 537 -31.39 1.69 -0.19
C PRO A 537 -31.28 2.36 -1.57
N LYS A 538 -31.64 3.64 -1.69
CA LYS A 538 -31.48 4.41 -2.95
C LYS A 538 -30.00 4.53 -3.34
N LYS A 539 -29.12 4.90 -2.40
CA LYS A 539 -27.67 5.02 -2.62
C LYS A 539 -27.06 3.68 -3.03
N LYS A 540 -27.46 2.57 -2.38
CA LYS A 540 -27.02 1.22 -2.77
C LYS A 540 -27.39 0.89 -4.21
N LYS A 541 -28.65 1.11 -4.61
CA LYS A 541 -29.12 0.86 -5.98
C LYS A 541 -28.38 1.71 -7.03
N ILE A 542 -28.11 2.99 -6.73
CA ILE A 542 -27.34 3.88 -7.62
C ILE A 542 -25.90 3.37 -7.78
N LEU A 543 -25.22 3.10 -6.67
CA LEU A 543 -23.83 2.65 -6.67
C LEU A 543 -23.67 1.27 -7.33
N MET A 544 -24.65 0.37 -7.18
CA MET A 544 -24.67 -0.91 -7.89
C MET A 544 -25.09 -0.78 -9.36
N GLY A 545 -25.40 0.42 -9.86
CA GLY A 545 -25.79 0.64 -11.25
C GLY A 545 -27.16 0.04 -11.60
N LEU A 546 -28.05 -0.12 -10.62
CA LEU A 546 -29.40 -0.66 -10.80
C LEU A 546 -30.40 0.40 -11.24
N ILE A 547 -30.20 1.65 -10.82
CA ILE A 547 -31.01 2.81 -11.20
C ILE A 547 -30.10 3.95 -11.69
N PRO A 548 -30.55 4.79 -12.64
CA PRO A 548 -29.77 5.93 -13.11
C PRO A 548 -29.61 6.99 -12.00
N PRO A 549 -28.55 7.80 -12.06
CA PRO A 549 -28.49 9.02 -11.25
C PRO A 549 -29.59 10.00 -11.72
N GLU A 550 -30.16 10.74 -10.80
CA GLU A 550 -31.20 11.74 -11.10
C GLU A 550 -30.59 13.01 -11.73
N THR A 551 -31.38 13.74 -12.52
CA THR A 551 -30.99 15.02 -13.11
C THR A 551 -32.07 16.07 -12.88
N SER A 552 -31.66 17.30 -12.62
CA SER A 552 -32.57 18.45 -12.56
C SER A 552 -32.97 18.96 -13.95
N ASP A 553 -32.28 18.52 -15.01
CA ASP A 553 -32.50 18.96 -16.39
C ASP A 553 -33.42 17.97 -17.15
N GLN A 554 -34.70 17.92 -16.76
CA GLN A 554 -35.67 16.94 -17.28
C GLN A 554 -36.08 17.17 -18.75
N ASN A 555 -35.77 18.34 -19.33
CA ASN A 555 -36.23 18.76 -20.65
C ASN A 555 -35.17 18.63 -21.77
N LYS A 556 -33.96 18.14 -21.49
CA LYS A 556 -32.90 17.97 -22.50
C LYS A 556 -32.63 16.50 -22.82
N THR A 557 -32.84 16.11 -24.07
CA THR A 557 -32.39 14.83 -24.60
C THR A 557 -30.88 14.89 -24.83
N TYR A 558 -30.10 14.26 -23.96
CA TYR A 558 -28.67 14.03 -24.22
C TYR A 558 -28.56 12.92 -25.27
N ARG A 559 -28.37 13.29 -26.55
CA ARG A 559 -28.17 12.32 -27.65
C ARG A 559 -26.76 11.72 -27.60
N ASP A 560 -26.65 10.55 -28.24
CA ASP A 560 -25.49 9.65 -28.31
C ASP A 560 -24.17 10.35 -28.71
N GLU A 561 -23.03 9.73 -28.36
CA GLU A 561 -21.66 10.28 -28.52
C GLU A 561 -21.29 10.67 -29.96
N ASN A 562 -22.11 10.30 -30.96
CA ASN A 562 -21.91 10.54 -32.38
C ASN A 562 -22.65 11.77 -32.92
N HIS A 563 -23.50 12.41 -32.12
CA HIS A 563 -24.11 13.69 -32.45
C HIS A 563 -23.85 14.69 -31.31
N PRO A 564 -22.83 15.56 -31.45
CA PRO A 564 -22.70 16.68 -30.52
C PRO A 564 -24.02 17.44 -30.57
N ILE A 565 -24.63 17.65 -29.41
CA ILE A 565 -25.71 18.62 -29.28
C ILE A 565 -25.14 19.90 -29.91
N GLU A 566 -25.81 20.43 -30.93
CA GLU A 566 -25.80 21.87 -31.17
C GLU A 566 -26.27 22.45 -29.84
N ALA A 567 -25.31 22.73 -28.96
CA ALA A 567 -25.57 23.40 -27.72
C ALA A 567 -26.40 24.61 -28.08
N SER A 568 -27.39 24.96 -27.25
CA SER A 568 -27.81 26.34 -27.17
C SER A 568 -26.54 27.21 -27.27
N PRO A 569 -26.38 28.08 -28.30
CA PRO A 569 -25.11 28.70 -28.69
C PRO A 569 -24.43 29.58 -27.61
N GLU A 570 -24.96 29.59 -26.38
CA GLU A 570 -24.59 30.48 -25.29
C GLU A 570 -23.48 29.96 -24.37
N ALA A 571 -23.19 28.65 -24.30
CA ALA A 571 -22.13 28.11 -23.42
C ALA A 571 -21.19 27.17 -24.20
N GLY A 572 -20.00 27.68 -24.55
CA GLY A 572 -18.95 26.92 -25.21
C GLY A 572 -18.28 25.87 -24.32
N TYR A 573 -17.38 25.06 -24.89
CA TYR A 573 -16.48 24.19 -24.14
C TYR A 573 -15.53 25.05 -23.28
N PRO A 574 -15.27 24.73 -21.99
CA PRO A 574 -15.66 23.53 -21.23
C PRO A 574 -16.97 23.65 -20.42
N GLU A 575 -17.65 24.80 -20.44
CA GLU A 575 -18.76 25.14 -19.54
C GLU A 575 -20.00 24.24 -19.72
N ASN A 576 -20.21 23.72 -20.93
CA ASN A 576 -21.27 22.75 -21.20
C ASN A 576 -21.16 21.46 -20.36
N ILE A 577 -19.94 20.96 -20.14
CA ILE A 577 -19.69 19.75 -19.34
C ILE A 577 -19.80 20.07 -17.84
N ILE A 578 -19.29 21.24 -17.41
CA ILE A 578 -19.42 21.70 -16.02
C ILE A 578 -20.90 21.81 -15.63
N ARG A 579 -21.73 22.47 -16.45
CA ARG A 579 -23.17 22.59 -16.20
C ARG A 579 -23.86 21.22 -16.12
N ARG A 580 -23.50 20.27 -16.99
CA ARG A 580 -24.03 18.90 -16.94
C ARG A 580 -23.66 18.22 -15.63
N ALA A 581 -22.39 18.30 -15.24
CA ALA A 581 -21.94 17.78 -13.96
C ALA A 581 -22.72 18.41 -12.81
N MET A 582 -22.88 19.74 -12.77
CA MET A 582 -23.62 20.43 -11.71
C MET A 582 -25.12 20.01 -11.64
N ASN A 583 -25.76 19.70 -12.76
CA ASN A 583 -27.18 19.35 -12.82
C ASN A 583 -27.52 17.91 -12.38
N THR A 584 -26.57 16.98 -12.44
CA THR A 584 -26.80 15.59 -12.00
C THR A 584 -26.79 15.48 -10.48
N GLN A 585 -27.73 14.80 -9.85
CA GLN A 585 -27.92 14.87 -8.39
C GLN A 585 -27.09 13.85 -7.60
N ASP A 586 -26.80 12.68 -8.16
CA ASP A 586 -26.13 11.61 -7.42
C ASP A 586 -24.64 11.46 -7.79
N TYR A 587 -24.35 11.21 -9.08
CA TYR A 587 -22.99 11.14 -9.58
C TYR A 587 -22.82 11.61 -11.01
N PHE A 588 -21.62 12.07 -11.35
CA PHE A 588 -21.24 12.38 -12.73
C PHE A 588 -19.83 11.85 -13.05
N LEU A 589 -19.64 11.30 -14.25
CA LEU A 589 -18.38 10.72 -14.69
C LEU A 589 -17.75 11.57 -15.81
N ILE A 590 -16.53 12.06 -15.61
CA ILE A 590 -15.76 12.80 -16.61
C ILE A 590 -14.65 11.89 -17.13
N ILE A 591 -14.74 11.52 -18.40
CA ILE A 591 -13.70 10.78 -19.11
C ILE A 591 -12.71 11.80 -19.65
N GLY A 592 -11.50 11.82 -19.11
CA GLY A 592 -10.48 12.78 -19.50
C GLY A 592 -9.26 12.13 -20.13
N PRO A 593 -9.24 12.01 -21.47
CA PRO A 593 -8.05 11.62 -22.23
C PRO A 593 -6.80 12.43 -21.88
N PRO A 594 -5.59 11.96 -22.24
CA PRO A 594 -4.33 12.65 -21.99
C PRO A 594 -4.34 14.10 -22.50
N GLY A 595 -3.87 15.03 -21.66
CA GLY A 595 -3.73 16.44 -22.05
C GLY A 595 -5.01 17.27 -22.06
N THR A 596 -6.16 16.70 -21.70
CA THR A 596 -7.48 17.40 -21.73
C THR A 596 -7.76 18.31 -20.52
N GLY A 597 -6.80 18.48 -19.61
CA GLY A 597 -6.94 19.37 -18.46
C GLY A 597 -7.88 18.85 -17.36
N LYS A 598 -7.95 17.53 -17.14
CA LYS A 598 -8.71 16.90 -16.03
C LYS A 598 -8.62 17.68 -14.72
N THR A 599 -7.39 17.84 -14.21
CA THR A 599 -7.11 18.49 -12.93
C THR A 599 -7.09 20.02 -13.08
N SER A 600 -6.30 20.53 -14.02
CA SER A 600 -6.01 21.98 -14.16
C SER A 600 -7.20 22.81 -14.67
N ILE A 601 -8.16 22.19 -15.35
CA ILE A 601 -9.35 22.85 -15.89
C ILE A 601 -10.60 22.31 -15.20
N PHE A 602 -10.89 21.01 -15.31
CA PHE A 602 -12.20 20.49 -14.90
C PHE A 602 -12.37 20.38 -13.39
N ALA A 603 -11.42 19.76 -12.68
CA ALA A 603 -11.45 19.70 -11.22
C ALA A 603 -11.42 21.12 -10.63
N ARG A 604 -10.55 22.00 -11.15
CA ARG A 604 -10.48 23.41 -10.78
C ARG A 604 -11.83 24.13 -10.93
N ARG A 605 -12.44 24.09 -12.11
CA ARG A 605 -13.73 24.75 -12.38
C ARG A 605 -14.85 24.19 -11.50
N LEU A 606 -14.90 22.87 -11.28
CA LEU A 606 -15.87 22.28 -10.36
C LEU A 606 -15.69 22.78 -8.92
N ILE A 607 -14.44 22.90 -8.45
CA ILE A 607 -14.14 23.47 -7.13
C ILE A 607 -14.61 24.92 -7.05
N GLU A 608 -14.34 25.74 -8.08
CA GLU A 608 -14.80 27.13 -8.17
C GLU A 608 -16.34 27.23 -8.09
N GLU A 609 -17.06 26.43 -8.89
CA GLU A 609 -18.54 26.43 -8.94
C GLU A 609 -19.18 25.99 -7.62
N TYR A 610 -18.67 24.93 -6.98
CA TYR A 610 -19.20 24.51 -5.67
C TYR A 610 -18.80 25.45 -4.55
N HIS A 611 -17.61 26.05 -4.62
CA HIS A 611 -17.17 27.00 -3.59
C HIS A 611 -18.03 28.27 -3.62
N ALA A 612 -18.47 28.70 -4.81
CA ALA A 612 -19.38 29.81 -5.01
C ALA A 612 -20.76 29.62 -4.35
N GLN A 613 -21.14 28.39 -3.97
CA GLN A 613 -22.37 28.07 -3.22
C GLN A 613 -22.06 28.03 -1.71
N PRO A 614 -22.33 29.08 -0.91
CA PRO A 614 -21.81 29.23 0.46
C PRO A 614 -22.03 28.07 1.43
N GLU A 615 -23.10 27.31 1.22
CA GLU A 615 -23.52 26.17 2.03
C GLU A 615 -22.77 24.86 1.71
N LYS A 616 -22.05 24.79 0.58
CA LYS A 616 -21.42 23.54 0.13
C LYS A 616 -20.03 23.35 0.72
N ASN A 617 -19.84 22.23 1.40
CA ASN A 617 -18.54 21.68 1.79
C ASN A 617 -18.06 20.66 0.76
N ILE A 618 -16.79 20.76 0.38
CA ILE A 618 -16.18 20.05 -0.75
C ILE A 618 -15.08 19.14 -0.23
N MET A 619 -15.15 17.86 -0.59
CA MET A 619 -14.07 16.90 -0.41
C MET A 619 -13.41 16.64 -1.76
N VAL A 620 -12.09 16.84 -1.85
CA VAL A 620 -11.29 16.62 -3.05
C VAL A 620 -10.38 15.43 -2.78
N LEU A 621 -10.48 14.39 -3.59
CA LEU A 621 -9.80 13.10 -3.39
C LEU A 621 -8.98 12.74 -4.62
N ALA A 622 -7.85 12.08 -4.38
CA ALA A 622 -7.11 11.37 -5.41
C ALA A 622 -6.48 10.09 -4.84
N TYR A 623 -6.01 9.23 -5.74
CA TYR A 623 -5.35 7.98 -5.36
C TYR A 623 -3.92 8.20 -4.80
N THR A 624 -3.14 9.09 -5.41
CA THR A 624 -1.72 9.31 -5.07
C THR A 624 -1.46 10.68 -4.45
N ASN A 625 -0.40 10.78 -3.65
CA ASN A 625 0.03 12.07 -3.06
C ASN A 625 0.40 13.11 -4.12
N ARG A 626 1.01 12.68 -5.23
CA ARG A 626 1.32 13.55 -6.37
C ARG A 626 0.06 14.16 -6.99
N ALA A 627 -0.99 13.36 -7.21
CA ALA A 627 -2.25 13.89 -7.71
C ALA A 627 -2.90 14.87 -6.71
N VAL A 628 -2.76 14.61 -5.41
CA VAL A 628 -3.17 15.57 -4.36
C VAL A 628 -2.38 16.87 -4.42
N ASP A 629 -1.05 16.81 -4.65
CA ASP A 629 -0.21 18.00 -4.85
C ASP A 629 -0.67 18.82 -6.08
N GLU A 630 -0.98 18.16 -7.19
CA GLU A 630 -1.49 18.80 -8.41
C GLU A 630 -2.87 19.45 -8.19
N LEU A 631 -3.73 18.82 -7.38
CA LEU A 631 -5.03 19.37 -6.98
C LEU A 631 -4.88 20.54 -5.99
N CYS A 632 -3.88 20.54 -5.09
CA CYS A 632 -3.54 21.70 -4.27
C CYS A 632 -3.17 22.90 -5.16
N GLU A 633 -2.37 22.68 -6.20
CA GLU A 633 -2.01 23.74 -7.15
C GLU A 633 -3.23 24.25 -7.92
N ALA A 634 -4.12 23.35 -8.35
CA ALA A 634 -5.37 23.73 -8.99
C ALA A 634 -6.26 24.61 -8.09
N ILE A 635 -6.31 24.30 -6.78
CA ILE A 635 -7.01 25.10 -5.78
C ILE A 635 -6.35 26.48 -5.61
N ASN A 636 -5.02 26.54 -5.50
CA ASN A 636 -4.31 27.82 -5.40
C ASN A 636 -4.61 28.71 -6.62
N ALA A 637 -4.57 28.13 -7.82
CA ALA A 637 -4.88 28.81 -9.06
C ALA A 637 -6.35 29.30 -9.10
N ALA A 638 -7.30 28.49 -8.61
CA ALA A 638 -8.72 28.85 -8.54
C ALA A 638 -8.98 30.13 -7.74
N PHE A 639 -8.22 30.32 -6.66
CA PHE A 639 -8.40 31.45 -5.74
C PHE A 639 -7.39 32.58 -5.96
N GLY A 640 -6.59 32.53 -7.03
CA GLY A 640 -5.59 33.54 -7.34
C GLY A 640 -4.44 33.62 -6.32
N CYS A 641 -4.27 32.57 -5.51
CA CYS A 641 -3.21 32.49 -4.50
C CYS A 641 -1.86 32.25 -5.19
N LYS A 642 -0.89 33.14 -4.95
CA LYS A 642 0.49 32.98 -5.44
C LYS A 642 1.35 32.39 -4.32
N LYS A 643 2.27 31.48 -4.68
CA LYS A 643 3.33 30.97 -3.78
C LYS A 643 2.83 30.41 -2.43
N GLY A 644 1.83 29.53 -2.46
CA GLY A 644 1.45 28.77 -1.25
C GLY A 644 0.92 29.64 -0.10
N GLU A 645 0.29 30.79 -0.38
CA GLU A 645 -0.48 31.54 0.60
C GLU A 645 -1.97 31.37 0.30
N CYS A 646 -2.49 30.16 0.55
CA CYS A 646 -3.90 29.85 0.32
C CYS A 646 -4.53 29.25 1.57
N ASP A 647 -5.35 30.04 2.26
CA ASP A 647 -6.07 29.58 3.46
C ASP A 647 -7.43 28.92 3.14
N ALA A 648 -7.73 28.65 1.86
CA ALA A 648 -9.04 28.19 1.42
C ALA A 648 -9.32 26.69 1.71
N TYR A 649 -8.28 25.89 1.99
CA TYR A 649 -8.41 24.44 2.12
C TYR A 649 -7.61 23.85 3.29
N ILE A 650 -7.99 22.65 3.73
CA ILE A 650 -7.21 21.82 4.67
C ILE A 650 -6.73 20.57 3.94
N ARG A 651 -5.43 20.27 4.05
CA ARG A 651 -4.86 19.03 3.53
C ARG A 651 -4.77 17.97 4.62
N VAL A 652 -5.37 16.81 4.38
CA VAL A 652 -5.26 15.63 5.24
C VAL A 652 -4.17 14.71 4.67
N GLY A 653 -3.12 14.48 5.44
CA GLY A 653 -1.95 13.70 5.03
C GLY A 653 -0.78 13.90 6.00
N THR A 654 0.39 13.42 5.61
CA THR A 654 1.64 13.54 6.39
C THR A 654 2.63 14.46 5.70
N GLU A 655 3.62 14.96 6.44
CA GLU A 655 4.61 15.90 5.91
C GLU A 655 5.54 15.30 4.85
N LEU A 656 5.99 14.05 5.04
CA LEU A 656 6.88 13.35 4.09
C LEU A 656 6.22 13.12 2.73
N SER A 657 4.91 12.94 2.72
CA SER A 657 4.14 12.68 1.51
C SER A 657 3.51 13.96 0.92
N CYS A 658 3.96 15.13 1.36
CA CYS A 658 3.44 16.42 0.96
C CYS A 658 4.56 17.31 0.43
N ALA A 659 4.40 17.81 -0.79
CA ALA A 659 5.34 18.77 -1.36
C ALA A 659 5.42 20.03 -0.47
N GLU A 660 6.64 20.56 -0.33
CA GLU A 660 6.97 21.66 0.58
C GLU A 660 6.03 22.88 0.49
N PRO A 661 5.62 23.35 -0.71
CA PRO A 661 4.69 24.48 -0.84
C PRO A 661 3.34 24.30 -0.15
N TYR A 662 2.86 23.06 0.03
CA TYR A 662 1.53 22.77 0.58
C TYR A 662 1.56 22.35 2.06
N ARG A 663 2.75 22.18 2.65
CA ARG A 663 2.91 21.70 4.04
C ARG A 663 2.22 22.61 5.05
N HIS A 664 2.19 23.91 4.81
CA HIS A 664 1.54 24.89 5.70
C HIS A 664 0.02 24.68 5.86
N ARG A 665 -0.64 23.98 4.93
CA ARG A 665 -2.07 23.61 4.99
C ARG A 665 -2.31 22.18 5.49
N LEU A 666 -1.26 21.43 5.84
CA LEU A 666 -1.45 20.15 6.52
C LEU A 666 -2.21 20.38 7.82
N LEU A 667 -3.18 19.51 8.11
CA LEU A 667 -3.96 19.58 9.35
C LEU A 667 -3.06 19.69 10.59
N GLN A 668 -1.95 18.95 10.62
CA GLN A 668 -0.98 19.01 11.71
C GLN A 668 -0.40 20.42 11.91
N ARG A 669 -0.13 21.16 10.82
CA ARG A 669 0.35 22.55 10.90
C ARG A 669 -0.74 23.52 11.31
N ILE A 670 -2.00 23.23 10.98
CA ILE A 670 -3.16 24.00 11.42
C ILE A 670 -3.41 23.76 12.92
N SER A 671 -3.34 22.52 13.40
CA SER A 671 -3.49 22.19 14.83
C SER A 671 -2.37 22.76 15.68
N GLU A 672 -1.14 22.84 15.18
CA GLU A 672 -0.02 23.50 15.85
C GLU A 672 -0.29 24.98 16.16
N LYS A 673 -1.08 25.66 15.32
CA LYS A 673 -1.45 27.08 15.47
C LYS A 673 -2.69 27.29 16.34
N ALA A 674 -3.49 26.25 16.59
CA ALA A 674 -4.71 26.35 17.40
C ALA A 674 -4.36 26.59 18.88
N LYS A 675 -5.11 27.48 19.55
CA LYS A 675 -4.89 27.80 20.96
C LYS A 675 -5.43 26.70 21.88
N ASP A 676 -6.54 26.12 21.47
CA ASP A 676 -7.31 25.11 22.21
C ASP A 676 -8.15 24.29 21.23
N ARG A 677 -8.84 23.28 21.77
CA ARG A 677 -9.69 22.37 20.97
C ARG A 677 -10.89 23.08 20.34
N GLU A 678 -11.41 24.12 20.96
CA GLU A 678 -12.58 24.86 20.45
C GLU A 678 -12.19 25.71 19.23
N SER A 679 -11.04 26.38 19.28
CA SER A 679 -10.48 27.13 18.15
C SER A 679 -10.15 26.22 16.96
N LEU A 680 -9.59 25.03 17.20
CA LEU A 680 -9.36 24.04 16.15
C LEU A 680 -10.67 23.55 15.54
N ARG A 681 -11.68 23.26 16.38
CA ARG A 681 -13.01 22.87 15.92
C ARG A 681 -13.63 23.94 15.05
N HIS A 682 -13.55 25.20 15.46
CA HIS A 682 -14.05 26.34 14.69
C HIS A 682 -13.35 26.46 13.33
N GLU A 683 -12.03 26.26 13.27
CA GLU A 683 -11.27 26.27 12.02
C GLU A 683 -11.69 25.14 11.07
N ILE A 684 -11.92 23.94 11.62
CA ILE A 684 -12.43 22.78 10.88
C ILE A 684 -13.84 23.06 10.32
N GLU A 685 -14.72 23.62 11.15
CA GLU A 685 -16.10 23.95 10.79
C GLU A 685 -16.14 25.04 9.72
N ARG A 686 -15.33 26.10 9.86
CA ARG A 686 -15.21 27.23 8.92
C ARG A 686 -14.60 26.82 7.57
N SER A 687 -13.57 25.97 7.58
CA SER A 687 -12.92 25.52 6.34
C SER A 687 -13.88 24.72 5.49
N ARG A 688 -14.00 25.03 4.19
CA ARG A 688 -15.00 24.39 3.30
C ARG A 688 -14.42 23.36 2.34
N ILE A 689 -13.13 23.47 2.03
CA ILE A 689 -12.44 22.57 1.10
C ILE A 689 -11.48 21.69 1.88
N TYR A 690 -11.61 20.39 1.70
CA TYR A 690 -10.69 19.40 2.23
C TYR A 690 -10.10 18.61 1.08
N ILE A 691 -8.79 18.39 1.14
CA ILE A 691 -8.08 17.62 0.13
C ILE A 691 -7.28 16.50 0.78
N SER A 692 -7.37 15.29 0.22
CA SER A 692 -6.76 14.09 0.81
C SER A 692 -6.49 13.02 -0.24
N THR A 693 -5.57 12.10 0.07
CA THR A 693 -5.60 10.78 -0.57
C THR A 693 -6.74 9.94 0.00
N LEU A 694 -7.19 8.92 -0.72
CA LEU A 694 -8.16 7.95 -0.20
C LEU A 694 -7.66 7.22 1.05
N ALA A 695 -6.37 6.83 1.07
CA ALA A 695 -5.77 6.15 2.22
C ALA A 695 -5.78 7.04 3.47
N SER A 696 -5.44 8.33 3.33
CA SER A 696 -5.41 9.27 4.45
C SER A 696 -6.81 9.56 5.00
N ILE A 697 -7.84 9.71 4.16
CA ILE A 697 -9.20 9.99 4.64
C ILE A 697 -9.86 8.74 5.26
N ASN A 698 -9.64 7.56 4.70
CA ASN A 698 -10.11 6.30 5.29
C ASN A 698 -9.47 6.02 6.66
N GLY A 699 -8.25 6.53 6.89
CA GLY A 699 -7.59 6.51 8.20
C GLY A 699 -8.04 7.62 9.17
N ARG A 700 -8.93 8.51 8.74
CA ARG A 700 -9.41 9.70 9.48
C ARG A 700 -10.93 9.89 9.33
N MET A 701 -11.68 8.79 9.42
CA MET A 701 -13.14 8.78 9.22
C MET A 701 -13.89 9.65 10.24
N GLU A 702 -13.27 9.93 11.38
CA GLU A 702 -13.80 10.81 12.43
C GLU A 702 -14.03 12.24 11.95
N LEU A 703 -13.39 12.67 10.86
CA LEU A 703 -13.66 13.96 10.24
C LEU A 703 -15.14 14.10 9.85
N PHE A 704 -15.80 13.02 9.43
CA PHE A 704 -17.22 13.03 9.08
C PHE A 704 -18.15 13.22 10.30
N ASN A 705 -17.64 13.05 11.53
CA ASN A 705 -18.38 13.36 12.75
C ASN A 705 -18.34 14.87 13.06
N LEU A 706 -17.34 15.58 12.55
CA LEU A 706 -17.17 17.02 12.73
C LEU A 706 -17.76 17.83 11.58
N LYS A 707 -17.78 17.26 10.37
CA LYS A 707 -18.15 18.00 9.16
C LYS A 707 -18.90 17.13 8.15
N HIS A 708 -20.02 17.65 7.66
CA HIS A 708 -20.75 17.09 6.53
C HIS A 708 -20.17 17.60 5.20
N PHE A 709 -19.95 16.70 4.24
CA PHE A 709 -19.46 17.02 2.90
C PHE A 709 -20.57 16.80 1.88
N HIS A 710 -20.89 17.83 1.11
CA HIS A 710 -22.00 17.76 0.15
C HIS A 710 -21.54 17.12 -1.16
N VAL A 711 -20.31 17.42 -1.59
CA VAL A 711 -19.75 16.91 -2.85
C VAL A 711 -18.36 16.34 -2.63
N ALA A 712 -18.12 15.18 -3.24
CA ALA A 712 -16.78 14.66 -3.46
C ALA A 712 -16.35 14.85 -4.92
N ILE A 713 -15.17 15.41 -5.17
CA ILE A 713 -14.52 15.47 -6.48
C ILE A 713 -13.33 14.51 -6.42
N ILE A 714 -13.37 13.46 -7.22
CA ILE A 714 -12.43 12.35 -7.17
C ILE A 714 -11.66 12.34 -8.49
N ASP A 715 -10.39 12.73 -8.44
CA ASP A 715 -9.50 12.69 -9.61
C ASP A 715 -8.76 11.35 -9.69
N GLU A 716 -8.29 11.01 -10.89
CA GLU A 716 -7.65 9.72 -11.21
C GLU A 716 -8.52 8.49 -10.79
N ALA A 717 -9.83 8.63 -10.95
CA ALA A 717 -10.83 7.67 -10.48
C ALA A 717 -10.72 6.27 -11.11
N SER A 718 -10.08 6.15 -12.28
CA SER A 718 -9.84 4.86 -12.95
C SER A 718 -8.79 3.98 -12.25
N GLN A 719 -8.01 4.55 -11.31
CA GLN A 719 -7.00 3.84 -10.53
C GLN A 719 -7.53 3.32 -9.17
N ILE A 720 -8.80 3.59 -8.84
CA ILE A 720 -9.37 3.31 -7.53
C ILE A 720 -10.24 2.05 -7.61
N LEU A 721 -9.88 1.01 -6.85
CA LEU A 721 -10.68 -0.20 -6.75
C LEU A 721 -12.02 0.11 -6.07
N GLU A 722 -13.08 -0.51 -6.56
CA GLU A 722 -14.41 -0.38 -5.97
C GLU A 722 -14.44 -0.57 -4.43
N PRO A 723 -13.84 -1.64 -3.85
CA PRO A 723 -13.82 -1.82 -2.39
C PRO A 723 -13.05 -0.75 -1.62
N GLN A 724 -12.22 0.10 -2.25
CA GLN A 724 -11.51 1.18 -1.57
C GLN A 724 -12.38 2.41 -1.30
N ILE A 725 -13.46 2.61 -2.06
CA ILE A 725 -14.24 3.85 -2.05
C ILE A 725 -15.74 3.64 -1.84
N ILE A 726 -16.29 2.46 -2.14
CA ILE A 726 -17.74 2.22 -2.16
C ILE A 726 -18.45 2.53 -0.83
N GLY A 727 -17.78 2.32 0.30
CA GLY A 727 -18.29 2.65 1.64
C GLY A 727 -18.17 4.13 2.03
N LEU A 728 -17.32 4.88 1.33
CA LEU A 728 -17.11 6.31 1.56
C LEU A 728 -18.17 7.14 0.82
N LEU A 729 -18.53 6.75 -0.40
CA LEU A 729 -19.44 7.52 -1.26
C LEU A 729 -20.83 7.83 -0.66
N PRO A 730 -21.46 6.93 0.11
CA PRO A 730 -22.73 7.22 0.78
C PRO A 730 -22.66 8.36 1.80
N ARG A 731 -21.46 8.78 2.24
CA ARG A 731 -21.26 9.91 3.17
C ARG A 731 -21.29 11.27 2.48
N PHE A 732 -21.45 11.30 1.16
CA PHE A 732 -21.64 12.53 0.39
C PHE A 732 -23.04 12.56 -0.22
N ASP A 733 -23.62 13.76 -0.34
CA ASP A 733 -24.87 13.95 -1.09
C ASP A 733 -24.67 13.56 -2.55
N ARG A 734 -23.49 13.87 -3.10
CA ARG A 734 -23.13 13.57 -4.48
C ARG A 734 -21.63 13.42 -4.69
N PHE A 735 -21.23 12.84 -5.82
CA PHE A 735 -19.82 12.74 -6.19
C PHE A 735 -19.56 12.92 -7.70
N ILE A 736 -18.39 13.42 -8.06
CA ILE A 736 -17.94 13.56 -9.44
C ILE A 736 -16.62 12.80 -9.56
N MET A 737 -16.56 11.85 -10.47
CA MET A 737 -15.34 11.07 -10.73
C MET A 737 -14.74 11.51 -12.06
N ILE A 738 -13.46 11.85 -12.04
CA ILE A 738 -12.68 12.25 -13.20
C ILE A 738 -11.61 11.17 -13.39
N GLY A 739 -11.54 10.58 -14.58
CA GLY A 739 -10.63 9.48 -14.84
C GLY A 739 -10.52 9.14 -16.31
N ASP A 740 -9.72 8.12 -16.62
CA ASP A 740 -9.57 7.63 -17.97
C ASP A 740 -9.41 6.10 -18.00
N HIS A 741 -10.47 5.42 -18.40
CA HIS A 741 -10.51 3.96 -18.57
C HIS A 741 -9.52 3.40 -19.62
N ASN A 742 -8.95 4.25 -20.48
CA ASN A 742 -7.94 3.87 -21.47
C ASN A 742 -6.50 4.14 -20.99
N GLN A 743 -6.31 4.74 -19.82
CA GLN A 743 -5.02 4.81 -19.12
C GLN A 743 -4.93 3.73 -18.04
N LEU A 744 -3.87 3.75 -17.22
CA LEU A 744 -3.60 2.71 -16.22
C LEU A 744 -4.81 2.45 -15.30
N SER A 745 -5.10 1.17 -15.11
CA SER A 745 -6.06 0.67 -14.13
C SER A 745 -5.48 0.60 -12.72
N THR A 746 -6.36 0.21 -11.80
CA THR A 746 -6.04 -0.39 -10.52
C THR A 746 -4.89 -1.41 -10.63
N ILE A 747 -4.03 -1.41 -9.61
CA ILE A 747 -2.95 -2.41 -9.46
C ILE A 747 -3.51 -3.55 -8.62
N VAL A 748 -3.52 -4.75 -9.19
CA VAL A 748 -4.02 -5.98 -8.57
C VAL A 748 -3.02 -7.09 -8.84
N LEU A 749 -2.70 -7.89 -7.82
CA LEU A 749 -1.72 -8.98 -7.92
C LEU A 749 -2.32 -10.25 -8.53
N GLN A 750 -3.62 -10.46 -8.33
CA GLN A 750 -4.36 -11.62 -8.86
C GLN A 750 -4.51 -11.64 -10.38
N ASP A 751 -4.37 -12.85 -10.93
CA ASP A 751 -4.76 -13.13 -12.30
C ASP A 751 -6.27 -13.01 -12.55
N SER A 752 -6.60 -12.65 -13.79
CA SER A 752 -7.97 -12.50 -14.31
C SER A 752 -8.89 -13.69 -14.06
N GLN A 753 -8.36 -14.91 -14.05
CA GLN A 753 -9.15 -16.12 -13.82
C GLN A 753 -9.79 -16.14 -12.42
N PHE A 754 -9.16 -15.48 -11.44
CA PHE A 754 -9.62 -15.47 -10.06
C PHE A 754 -10.40 -14.22 -9.68
N SER A 755 -10.18 -13.11 -10.38
CA SER A 755 -10.88 -11.85 -10.16
C SER A 755 -12.15 -11.69 -11.02
N GLY A 756 -12.27 -12.44 -12.12
CA GLY A 756 -13.44 -12.43 -13.00
C GLY A 756 -14.73 -12.86 -12.29
N ILE A 757 -15.82 -12.13 -12.49
CA ILE A 757 -17.12 -12.35 -11.83
C ILE A 757 -17.99 -13.23 -12.73
N ASN A 758 -18.33 -14.41 -12.23
CA ASN A 758 -19.09 -15.43 -12.96
C ASN A 758 -20.53 -15.57 -12.45
N GLU A 759 -20.85 -14.98 -11.30
CA GLU A 759 -22.17 -15.01 -10.68
C GLU A 759 -23.20 -14.33 -11.59
N PRO A 760 -24.24 -15.05 -12.09
CA PRO A 760 -25.16 -14.52 -13.10
C PRO A 760 -25.84 -13.21 -12.69
N ALA A 761 -26.31 -13.12 -11.45
CA ALA A 761 -26.97 -11.92 -10.93
C ALA A 761 -26.05 -10.69 -10.90
N LEU A 762 -24.76 -10.87 -10.56
CA LEU A 762 -23.78 -9.79 -10.60
C LEU A 762 -23.46 -9.38 -12.04
N ARG A 763 -23.33 -10.33 -12.96
CA ARG A 763 -23.11 -10.03 -14.38
C ARG A 763 -24.27 -9.25 -15.00
N GLU A 764 -25.51 -9.63 -14.69
CA GLU A 764 -26.71 -8.90 -15.12
C GLU A 764 -26.76 -7.46 -14.56
N ALA A 765 -26.26 -7.28 -13.33
CA ALA A 765 -26.09 -5.97 -12.72
C ALA A 765 -24.90 -5.16 -13.29
N GLY A 766 -24.05 -5.74 -14.13
CA GLY A 766 -22.95 -5.07 -14.83
C GLY A 766 -21.57 -5.21 -14.18
N PHE A 767 -21.44 -6.10 -13.19
CA PHE A 767 -20.16 -6.49 -12.60
C PHE A 767 -19.50 -7.56 -13.48
N ILE A 768 -18.25 -7.33 -13.90
CA ILE A 768 -17.53 -8.26 -14.78
C ILE A 768 -16.24 -8.76 -14.15
N ASP A 769 -15.49 -7.89 -13.46
CA ASP A 769 -14.23 -8.24 -12.81
C ASP A 769 -14.07 -7.41 -11.53
N CYS A 770 -13.57 -8.02 -10.45
CA CYS A 770 -13.27 -7.31 -9.21
C CYS A 770 -12.11 -6.30 -9.36
N ARG A 771 -11.30 -6.42 -10.43
CA ARG A 771 -10.24 -5.47 -10.78
C ARG A 771 -10.78 -4.16 -11.31
N ASP A 772 -12.00 -4.13 -11.82
CA ASP A 772 -12.59 -2.91 -12.37
C ASP A 772 -12.62 -1.80 -11.31
N SER A 773 -12.20 -0.60 -11.70
CA SER A 773 -12.48 0.58 -10.88
C SER A 773 -13.99 0.83 -10.84
N LEU A 774 -14.46 1.46 -9.76
CA LEU A 774 -15.86 1.89 -9.69
C LEU A 774 -16.22 2.82 -10.86
N PHE A 775 -15.28 3.68 -11.27
CA PHE A 775 -15.43 4.57 -12.42
C PHE A 775 -15.71 3.79 -13.71
N GLU A 776 -14.87 2.80 -14.02
CA GLU A 776 -14.99 2.00 -15.24
C GLU A 776 -16.28 1.18 -15.27
N ARG A 777 -16.63 0.54 -14.13
CA ARG A 777 -17.88 -0.22 -14.02
C ARG A 777 -19.11 0.66 -14.22
N LEU A 778 -19.18 1.83 -13.56
CA LEU A 778 -20.30 2.75 -13.71
C LEU A 778 -20.35 3.36 -15.11
N LEU A 779 -19.20 3.68 -15.72
CA LEU A 779 -19.13 4.19 -17.09
C LEU A 779 -19.69 3.16 -18.08
N ARG A 780 -19.22 1.91 -18.01
CA ARG A 780 -19.72 0.80 -18.83
C ARG A 780 -21.22 0.61 -18.63
N ARG A 781 -21.71 0.70 -17.39
CA ARG A 781 -23.13 0.61 -17.08
C ARG A 781 -23.94 1.76 -17.68
N CYS A 782 -23.45 2.99 -17.58
CA CYS A 782 -24.10 4.16 -18.16
C CYS A 782 -24.20 4.04 -19.68
N LYS A 783 -23.12 3.61 -20.35
CA LYS A 783 -23.12 3.35 -21.80
C LYS A 783 -24.13 2.25 -22.17
N ALA A 784 -24.08 1.11 -21.49
CA ALA A 784 -24.98 -0.01 -21.77
C ALA A 784 -26.47 0.29 -21.53
N LYS A 785 -26.80 1.21 -20.62
CA LYS A 785 -28.18 1.61 -20.30
C LYS A 785 -28.62 2.93 -20.94
N GLY A 786 -27.78 3.57 -21.74
CA GLY A 786 -28.09 4.85 -22.40
C GLY A 786 -28.23 6.04 -21.42
N TRP A 787 -27.55 6.02 -20.28
CA TRP A 787 -27.59 7.09 -19.28
C TRP A 787 -26.61 8.23 -19.64
N HIS A 788 -26.78 8.80 -20.84
CA HIS A 788 -25.87 9.84 -21.37
C HIS A 788 -25.84 11.12 -20.54
N HIS A 789 -26.83 11.36 -19.66
CA HIS A 789 -26.83 12.49 -18.73
C HIS A 789 -25.83 12.31 -17.56
N ALA A 790 -25.31 11.10 -17.35
CA ALA A 790 -24.45 10.76 -16.20
C ALA A 790 -22.94 10.85 -16.49
N TYR A 791 -22.53 11.06 -17.75
CA TYR A 791 -21.12 11.11 -18.12
C TYR A 791 -20.82 12.04 -19.30
N ALA A 792 -19.58 12.50 -19.40
CA ALA A 792 -19.08 13.25 -20.55
C ALA A 792 -17.60 12.92 -20.83
N GLN A 793 -17.22 12.92 -22.10
CA GLN A 793 -15.82 12.81 -22.52
C GLN A 793 -15.26 14.18 -22.90
N LEU A 794 -14.05 14.46 -22.41
CA LEU A 794 -13.25 15.61 -22.82
C LEU A 794 -12.57 15.32 -24.15
N THR A 795 -12.60 16.27 -25.09
CA THR A 795 -12.14 16.04 -26.46
C THR A 795 -11.00 16.94 -26.91
N HIS A 796 -10.73 18.06 -26.23
CA HIS A 796 -9.67 19.00 -26.62
C HIS A 796 -8.46 18.83 -25.70
N GLN A 797 -7.29 18.56 -26.28
CA GLN A 797 -6.04 18.36 -25.55
C GLN A 797 -5.02 19.45 -25.84
N GLY A 798 -4.41 20.00 -24.79
CA GLY A 798 -3.39 21.05 -24.88
C GLY A 798 -1.96 20.57 -24.64
N ARG A 799 -1.70 19.26 -24.73
CA ARG A 799 -0.41 18.66 -24.37
C ARG A 799 0.46 18.30 -25.58
N MET A 800 -0.06 17.47 -26.47
CA MET A 800 0.68 16.76 -27.51
C MET A 800 0.57 17.52 -28.83
N HIS A 801 1.66 17.59 -29.57
CA HIS A 801 1.62 17.93 -30.99
C HIS A 801 0.77 16.91 -31.78
N ASN A 802 0.13 17.31 -32.88
CA ASN A 802 -0.73 16.46 -33.69
C ASN A 802 -0.02 15.19 -34.18
N ASP A 803 1.25 15.28 -34.58
CA ASP A 803 2.05 14.12 -34.99
C ASP A 803 2.19 13.04 -33.91
N ILE A 804 2.22 13.45 -32.63
CA ILE A 804 2.28 12.56 -31.47
C ILE A 804 0.86 12.06 -31.15
N ALA A 805 -0.12 12.96 -31.17
CA ALA A 805 -1.50 12.66 -30.81
C ALA A 805 -2.21 11.76 -31.83
N ALA A 806 -1.75 11.73 -33.09
CA ALA A 806 -2.40 11.01 -34.18
C ALA A 806 -2.65 9.53 -33.88
N PHE A 807 -1.62 8.78 -33.44
CA PHE A 807 -1.81 7.36 -33.14
C PHE A 807 -2.75 7.12 -31.94
N PRO A 808 -2.54 7.74 -30.75
CA PRO A 808 -3.50 7.62 -29.65
C PRO A 808 -4.92 8.04 -30.02
N ALA A 809 -5.09 9.13 -30.79
CA ALA A 809 -6.39 9.64 -31.19
C ALA A 809 -7.18 8.59 -31.96
N THR A 810 -6.57 8.00 -32.99
CA THR A 810 -7.21 6.99 -33.85
C THR A 810 -7.37 5.66 -33.12
N SER A 811 -6.27 5.12 -32.55
CA SER A 811 -6.25 3.76 -32.01
C SER A 811 -6.95 3.63 -30.66
N PHE A 812 -6.93 4.67 -29.81
CA PHE A 812 -7.40 4.57 -28.42
C PHE A 812 -8.59 5.47 -28.08
N TYR A 813 -8.85 6.51 -28.89
CA TYR A 813 -9.90 7.50 -28.58
C TYR A 813 -10.85 7.80 -29.76
N SER A 814 -10.89 6.93 -30.78
CA SER A 814 -11.83 6.99 -31.91
C SER A 814 -11.88 8.35 -32.62
N ASP A 815 -10.70 8.95 -32.84
CA ASP A 815 -10.50 10.27 -33.46
C ASP A 815 -11.16 11.45 -32.72
N LYS A 816 -11.50 11.27 -31.44
CA LYS A 816 -12.14 12.31 -30.60
C LYS A 816 -11.15 13.18 -29.80
N LEU A 817 -9.90 13.26 -30.25
CA LEU A 817 -8.83 13.98 -29.54
C LEU A 817 -8.27 15.12 -30.41
N PHE A 818 -8.75 16.34 -30.18
CA PHE A 818 -8.46 17.53 -30.97
C PHE A 818 -7.42 18.43 -30.30
N PRO A 819 -6.55 19.14 -31.05
CA PRO A 819 -5.65 20.13 -30.48
C PRO A 819 -6.44 21.31 -29.88
N ALA A 820 -5.96 21.84 -28.76
CA ALA A 820 -6.55 23.00 -28.08
C ALA A 820 -5.75 24.29 -28.30
N LEU A 821 -4.53 24.18 -28.83
CA LEU A 821 -3.54 25.27 -28.94
C LEU A 821 -2.89 25.25 -30.32
N ASP A 822 -2.61 26.44 -30.87
CA ASP A 822 -2.08 26.60 -32.23
C ASP A 822 -0.74 25.89 -32.46
N TRP A 823 0.15 25.92 -31.45
CA TRP A 823 1.49 25.33 -31.54
C TRP A 823 1.48 23.82 -31.82
N GLN A 824 0.35 23.15 -31.55
CA GLN A 824 0.20 21.71 -31.73
C GLN A 824 0.07 21.29 -33.20
N SER A 825 -0.01 22.27 -34.12
CA SER A 825 -0.06 22.05 -35.57
C SER A 825 1.13 22.67 -36.31
N GLU A 826 2.18 23.08 -35.59
CA GLU A 826 3.38 23.69 -36.18
C GLU A 826 4.25 22.66 -36.92
N ASP A 827 4.71 23.01 -38.13
CA ASP A 827 5.69 22.19 -38.86
C ASP A 827 7.00 22.01 -38.06
N TRP A 828 7.66 20.87 -38.29
CA TRP A 828 8.97 20.59 -37.68
C TRP A 828 10.04 20.39 -38.74
N THR A 829 10.90 21.38 -38.89
CA THR A 829 12.08 21.29 -39.74
C THR A 829 13.17 22.15 -39.15
N LEU A 830 14.26 21.51 -38.76
CA LEU A 830 15.47 22.12 -38.22
C LEU A 830 16.67 21.81 -39.12
N HIS A 831 17.74 22.57 -38.94
CA HIS A 831 19.03 22.32 -39.58
C HIS A 831 19.72 21.11 -38.93
N SER A 832 20.16 20.14 -39.72
CA SER A 832 21.01 19.06 -39.20
C SER A 832 22.46 19.55 -39.12
N PRO A 833 23.12 19.52 -37.94
CA PRO A 833 24.51 19.95 -37.80
C PRO A 833 25.51 19.04 -38.52
N SER A 834 25.12 17.81 -38.87
CA SER A 834 25.97 16.84 -39.53
C SER A 834 25.17 15.92 -40.46
N ASP A 835 25.89 15.16 -41.29
CA ASP A 835 25.30 14.09 -42.12
C ASP A 835 25.00 12.81 -41.29
N ASN A 836 25.16 12.85 -39.97
CA ASN A 836 24.73 11.77 -39.09
C ASN A 836 23.21 11.57 -39.24
N ILE A 837 22.82 10.32 -39.50
CA ILE A 837 21.43 9.96 -39.74
C ILE A 837 20.52 10.29 -38.55
N PHE A 838 21.02 10.17 -37.31
CA PHE A 838 20.26 10.50 -36.11
C PHE A 838 19.98 12.00 -36.02
N ASP A 839 20.99 12.84 -36.31
CA ASP A 839 20.84 14.29 -36.36
C ASP A 839 19.81 14.70 -37.43
N CYS A 840 19.90 14.11 -38.63
CA CYS A 840 18.96 14.34 -39.73
C CYS A 840 17.52 13.98 -39.34
N TRP A 841 17.30 12.82 -38.71
CA TRP A 841 15.96 12.41 -38.27
C TRP A 841 15.42 13.29 -37.15
N ILE A 842 16.22 13.63 -36.15
CA ILE A 842 15.78 14.51 -35.05
C ILE A 842 15.46 15.91 -35.55
N ALA A 843 16.21 16.39 -36.55
CA ALA A 843 15.99 17.69 -37.17
C ALA A 843 14.71 17.73 -38.04
N THR A 844 14.32 16.62 -38.67
CA THR A 844 13.23 16.58 -39.64
C THR A 844 11.96 15.88 -39.16
N LYS A 845 12.01 15.11 -38.06
CA LYS A 845 10.89 14.31 -37.55
C LYS A 845 10.61 14.63 -36.08
N ARG A 846 9.31 14.75 -35.75
CA ARG A 846 8.86 14.84 -34.35
C ARG A 846 8.78 13.47 -33.68
N THR A 847 8.44 12.45 -34.46
CA THR A 847 8.30 11.09 -33.96
C THR A 847 9.05 10.12 -34.84
N ALA A 848 9.60 9.05 -34.27
CA ALA A 848 10.22 7.95 -35.01
C ALA A 848 10.33 6.67 -34.17
N PHE A 849 10.36 5.52 -34.86
CA PHE A 849 10.68 4.23 -34.26
C PHE A 849 12.06 3.72 -34.76
N PHE A 850 12.88 3.29 -33.81
CA PHE A 850 14.24 2.76 -33.99
C PHE A 850 14.27 1.27 -33.66
N SER A 851 14.39 0.42 -34.69
CA SER A 851 14.37 -1.04 -34.52
C SER A 851 15.74 -1.59 -34.13
N THR A 852 15.78 -2.40 -33.07
CA THR A 852 16.98 -3.14 -32.62
C THR A 852 17.01 -4.59 -33.09
N GLU A 853 16.09 -5.02 -33.96
CA GLU A 853 15.93 -6.43 -34.37
C GLU A 853 17.17 -7.07 -35.03
N LYS A 854 18.07 -6.26 -35.58
CA LYS A 854 19.30 -6.70 -36.25
C LYS A 854 20.55 -6.60 -35.37
N ILE A 855 20.41 -6.20 -34.11
CA ILE A 855 21.51 -6.09 -33.15
C ILE A 855 21.53 -7.36 -32.30
N TYR A 856 22.52 -8.21 -32.54
CA TYR A 856 22.69 -9.46 -31.81
C TYR A 856 23.57 -9.23 -30.57
N GLY A 857 22.93 -9.10 -29.41
CA GLY A 857 23.62 -9.16 -28.11
C GLY A 857 23.39 -10.50 -27.43
N SER A 858 24.33 -10.94 -26.59
CA SER A 858 24.05 -11.97 -25.57
C SER A 858 23.58 -11.22 -24.32
N PRO A 859 22.27 -11.17 -24.03
CA PRO A 859 21.79 -10.45 -22.85
C PRO A 859 22.28 -11.15 -21.59
N ILE A 860 22.86 -10.40 -20.67
CA ILE A 860 23.22 -10.87 -19.31
C ILE A 860 21.95 -11.20 -18.51
N SER A 861 20.83 -10.55 -18.84
CA SER A 861 19.51 -10.75 -18.24
C SER A 861 18.42 -10.37 -19.24
N ASP A 862 17.27 -11.06 -19.21
CA ASP A 862 16.11 -10.71 -20.04
C ASP A 862 15.49 -9.35 -19.66
N LYS A 863 15.83 -8.77 -18.49
CA LYS A 863 15.34 -7.45 -18.02
C LYS A 863 16.23 -6.26 -18.44
N ILE A 864 17.23 -6.49 -19.30
CA ILE A 864 18.19 -5.49 -19.78
C ILE A 864 18.35 -5.61 -21.30
N ASN A 865 18.38 -4.49 -22.02
CA ASN A 865 18.75 -4.44 -23.43
C ASN A 865 19.81 -3.35 -23.65
N GLU A 866 21.06 -3.79 -23.85
CA GLU A 866 22.20 -2.88 -23.97
C GLU A 866 22.14 -2.03 -25.25
N ALA A 867 21.75 -2.65 -26.37
CA ALA A 867 21.61 -1.96 -27.65
C ALA A 867 20.58 -0.83 -27.58
N GLU A 868 19.42 -1.08 -26.95
CA GLU A 868 18.44 -0.04 -26.71
C GLU A 868 18.99 1.08 -25.82
N ALA A 869 19.72 0.74 -24.74
CA ALA A 869 20.30 1.74 -23.85
C ALA A 869 21.34 2.62 -24.57
N ASP A 870 22.21 2.05 -25.41
CA ASP A 870 23.17 2.80 -26.23
C ASP A 870 22.49 3.73 -27.23
N LEU A 871 21.39 3.30 -27.83
CA LEU A 871 20.62 4.13 -28.74
C LEU A 871 19.94 5.28 -28.03
N ILE A 872 19.40 5.08 -26.83
CA ILE A 872 18.84 6.17 -26.02
C ILE A 872 19.91 7.24 -25.78
N ILE A 873 21.14 6.86 -25.45
CA ILE A 873 22.25 7.81 -25.27
C ILE A 873 22.62 8.52 -26.58
N THR A 874 22.66 7.78 -27.69
CA THR A 874 22.95 8.33 -29.03
C THR A 874 21.90 9.36 -29.44
N LEU A 875 20.62 9.07 -29.20
CA LEU A 875 19.52 9.97 -29.48
C LEU A 875 19.59 11.22 -28.60
N LEU A 876 19.92 11.10 -27.31
CA LEU A 876 20.12 12.25 -26.44
C LEU A 876 21.23 13.19 -26.94
N ALA A 877 22.38 12.62 -27.33
CA ALA A 877 23.49 13.39 -27.88
C ALA A 877 23.09 14.11 -29.17
N SER A 878 22.36 13.43 -30.04
CA SER A 878 21.87 13.98 -31.30
C SER A 878 20.82 15.09 -31.08
N ILE A 879 19.92 14.92 -30.09
CA ILE A 879 18.96 15.95 -29.67
C ILE A 879 19.69 17.20 -29.20
N ARG A 880 20.74 17.04 -28.36
CA ARG A 880 21.59 18.16 -27.93
C ARG A 880 22.20 18.87 -29.11
N ASN A 881 22.88 18.14 -29.99
CA ASN A 881 23.59 18.71 -31.14
C ASN A 881 22.64 19.48 -32.07
N VAL A 882 21.49 18.89 -32.42
CA VAL A 882 20.48 19.54 -33.26
C VAL A 882 19.90 20.77 -32.56
N TYR A 883 19.61 20.71 -31.27
CA TYR A 883 19.04 21.85 -30.55
C TYR A 883 20.03 23.02 -30.49
N GLU A 884 21.29 22.75 -30.11
CA GLU A 884 22.36 23.74 -30.04
C GLU A 884 22.62 24.40 -31.41
N ALA A 885 22.70 23.60 -32.48
CA ALA A 885 22.91 24.10 -33.83
C ALA A 885 21.77 24.97 -34.37
N ASN A 886 20.57 24.85 -33.78
CA ASN A 886 19.39 25.62 -34.15
C ASN A 886 19.04 26.70 -33.12
N GLY A 887 19.94 26.99 -32.17
CA GLY A 887 19.70 28.00 -31.12
C GLY A 887 18.55 27.65 -30.17
N LYS A 888 18.15 26.37 -30.09
CA LYS A 888 17.17 25.86 -29.15
C LYS A 888 17.85 25.46 -27.85
N ILE A 889 17.17 25.69 -26.73
CA ILE A 889 17.69 25.33 -25.40
C ILE A 889 17.57 23.82 -25.22
N PHE A 890 18.70 23.15 -25.02
CA PHE A 890 18.74 21.77 -24.55
C PHE A 890 18.54 21.75 -23.02
N ASP A 891 17.28 21.74 -22.58
CA ASP A 891 16.92 21.61 -21.18
C ASP A 891 16.72 20.14 -20.80
N THR A 892 17.64 19.60 -20.00
CA THR A 892 17.56 18.25 -19.45
C THR A 892 16.30 18.02 -18.62
N GLY A 893 15.77 19.06 -17.93
CA GLY A 893 14.51 18.98 -17.19
C GLY A 893 13.29 18.77 -18.08
N SER A 894 13.40 19.10 -19.37
CA SER A 894 12.35 18.95 -20.38
C SER A 894 12.42 17.60 -21.13
N ILE A 895 13.32 16.70 -20.72
CA ILE A 895 13.50 15.37 -21.32
C ILE A 895 13.06 14.28 -20.34
N GLY A 896 12.46 13.23 -20.88
CA GLY A 896 12.09 12.02 -20.16
C GLY A 896 12.45 10.74 -20.89
N ILE A 897 12.76 9.71 -20.13
CA ILE A 897 13.02 8.36 -20.65
C ILE A 897 12.11 7.39 -19.90
N ILE A 898 11.40 6.55 -20.65
CA ILE A 898 10.49 5.54 -20.12
C ILE A 898 11.00 4.16 -20.49
N ALA A 899 11.12 3.27 -19.51
CA ALA A 899 11.44 1.86 -19.73
C ALA A 899 10.66 0.96 -18.76
N PRO A 900 10.27 -0.26 -19.17
CA PRO A 900 9.40 -1.12 -18.37
C PRO A 900 10.11 -1.80 -17.20
N TYR A 901 11.44 -2.00 -17.31
CA TYR A 901 12.23 -2.71 -16.29
C TYR A 901 13.15 -1.75 -15.53
N ARG A 902 13.20 -1.91 -14.21
CA ARG A 902 14.12 -1.17 -13.33
C ARG A 902 15.58 -1.40 -13.70
N ASN A 903 15.94 -2.61 -14.10
CA ASN A 903 17.30 -2.95 -14.53
C ASN A 903 17.67 -2.20 -15.83
N GLN A 904 16.74 -2.05 -16.76
CA GLN A 904 16.95 -1.22 -17.96
C GLN A 904 17.10 0.27 -17.60
N ILE A 905 16.28 0.79 -16.69
CA ILE A 905 16.41 2.16 -16.17
C ILE A 905 17.80 2.36 -15.55
N ALA A 906 18.29 1.37 -14.80
CA ALA A 906 19.60 1.40 -14.20
C ALA A 906 20.71 1.44 -15.26
N LEU A 907 20.66 0.57 -16.26
CA LEU A 907 21.64 0.59 -17.35
C LEU A 907 21.65 1.93 -18.09
N ILE A 908 20.48 2.50 -18.39
CA ILE A 908 20.39 3.80 -19.06
C ILE A 908 20.99 4.91 -18.18
N LYS A 909 20.70 4.93 -16.88
CA LYS A 909 21.31 5.88 -15.92
C LYS A 909 22.82 5.74 -15.86
N TYR A 910 23.34 4.51 -15.84
CA TYR A 910 24.76 4.23 -15.86
C TYR A 910 25.41 4.76 -17.15
N LYS A 911 24.90 4.40 -18.33
CA LYS A 911 25.47 4.89 -19.59
C LYS A 911 25.36 6.42 -19.71
N LEU A 912 24.29 7.02 -19.18
CA LEU A 912 24.14 8.48 -19.11
C LEU A 912 25.20 9.14 -18.21
N SER A 913 25.64 8.48 -17.14
CA SER A 913 26.66 9.01 -16.23
C SER A 913 28.04 9.11 -16.88
N LEU A 914 28.31 8.27 -17.88
CA LEU A 914 29.53 8.26 -18.69
C LEU A 914 29.57 9.38 -19.76
N THR A 915 28.46 10.09 -19.97
CA THR A 915 28.38 11.18 -20.96
C THR A 915 28.77 12.55 -20.37
N ASP A 916 29.07 13.49 -21.26
CA ASP A 916 29.32 14.91 -20.95
C ASP A 916 28.04 15.77 -20.88
N ILE A 917 26.85 15.13 -20.81
CA ILE A 917 25.57 15.85 -20.79
C ILE A 917 25.44 16.65 -19.47
N PRO A 918 25.28 17.98 -19.53
CA PRO A 918 25.16 18.82 -18.34
C PRO A 918 23.82 18.61 -17.65
N HIS A 919 23.81 18.67 -16.32
CA HIS A 919 22.58 18.53 -15.51
C HIS A 919 21.76 17.26 -15.79
N ARG A 920 22.43 16.16 -16.19
CA ARG A 920 21.81 14.86 -16.52
C ARG A 920 20.91 14.30 -15.41
N GLU A 921 21.16 14.66 -14.16
CA GLU A 921 20.33 14.31 -13.01
C GLU A 921 18.89 14.84 -13.09
N LYS A 922 18.64 15.85 -13.94
CA LYS A 922 17.31 16.41 -14.17
C LYS A 922 16.49 15.61 -15.19
N ILE A 923 17.12 14.74 -15.98
CA ILE A 923 16.41 13.87 -16.93
C ILE A 923 15.60 12.86 -16.12
N MET A 924 14.29 12.85 -16.33
CA MET A 924 13.41 11.92 -15.62
C MET A 924 13.46 10.55 -16.30
N ILE A 925 13.98 9.53 -15.61
CA ILE A 925 14.09 8.15 -16.11
C ILE A 925 13.31 7.22 -15.19
N ASP A 926 12.18 6.69 -15.66
CA ASP A 926 11.26 5.92 -14.81
C ASP A 926 10.38 4.91 -15.59
N THR A 927 9.63 4.07 -14.88
CA THR A 927 8.61 3.19 -15.47
C THR A 927 7.35 3.95 -15.85
N VAL A 928 6.53 3.36 -16.71
CA VAL A 928 5.26 3.95 -17.20
C VAL A 928 4.34 4.35 -16.04
N GLU A 929 4.21 3.47 -15.04
CA GLU A 929 3.34 3.65 -13.88
C GLU A 929 3.71 4.89 -13.08
N ARG A 930 5.01 5.11 -12.88
CA ARG A 930 5.54 6.24 -12.11
C ARG A 930 5.62 7.53 -12.96
N TYR A 931 5.60 7.40 -14.29
CA TYR A 931 5.49 8.53 -15.20
C TYR A 931 4.08 9.14 -15.30
N GLN A 932 3.05 8.44 -14.80
CA GLN A 932 1.68 8.95 -14.83
C GLN A 932 1.55 10.30 -14.12
N GLY A 933 0.72 11.19 -14.67
CA GLY A 933 0.63 12.60 -14.24
C GLY A 933 1.76 13.50 -14.74
N SER A 934 2.93 12.95 -15.10
CA SER A 934 4.04 13.70 -15.68
C SER A 934 3.88 13.96 -17.17
N GLN A 935 4.66 14.90 -17.69
CA GLN A 935 4.84 15.18 -19.12
C GLN A 935 6.21 15.83 -19.35
N ARG A 936 6.77 15.68 -20.55
CA ARG A 936 8.03 16.31 -20.98
C ARG A 936 7.94 16.75 -22.42
N ASP A 937 8.79 17.69 -22.82
CA ASP A 937 8.82 18.15 -24.20
C ASP A 937 9.35 17.06 -25.13
N VAL A 938 10.35 16.32 -24.68
CA VAL A 938 10.89 15.16 -25.39
C VAL A 938 10.74 13.91 -24.52
N ILE A 939 10.18 12.84 -25.10
CA ILE A 939 10.15 11.51 -24.49
C ILE A 939 10.88 10.52 -25.38
N LEU A 940 11.71 9.71 -24.74
CA LEU A 940 12.36 8.54 -25.31
C LEU A 940 11.77 7.29 -24.63
N ILE A 941 11.42 6.26 -25.37
CA ILE A 941 10.90 4.99 -24.83
C ILE A 941 11.83 3.86 -25.23
N SER A 942 12.32 3.10 -24.26
CA SER A 942 13.00 1.82 -24.46
C SER A 942 12.03 0.71 -24.07
N PHE A 943 11.62 -0.13 -25.02
CA PHE A 943 10.70 -1.23 -24.77
C PHE A 943 11.36 -2.41 -24.06
N CYS A 944 12.68 -2.59 -24.22
CA CYS A 944 13.48 -3.65 -23.60
C CYS A 944 12.86 -5.05 -23.76
N ALA A 945 12.21 -5.29 -24.90
CA ALA A 945 11.58 -6.56 -25.22
C ALA A 945 12.63 -7.47 -25.87
N ASN A 946 13.18 -8.39 -25.08
CA ASN A 946 14.22 -9.33 -25.48
C ASN A 946 13.68 -10.69 -25.90
N LYS A 947 12.50 -11.09 -25.39
CA LYS A 947 11.84 -12.37 -25.66
C LYS A 947 10.34 -12.20 -25.91
N PRO A 948 9.74 -13.02 -26.80
CA PRO A 948 8.29 -13.10 -27.05
C PRO A 948 7.39 -13.04 -25.81
N TYR A 949 7.69 -13.89 -24.82
CA TYR A 949 6.84 -14.05 -23.64
C TYR A 949 6.74 -12.76 -22.79
N GLN A 950 7.72 -11.84 -22.91
CA GLN A 950 7.73 -10.57 -22.16
C GLN A 950 6.57 -9.66 -22.56
N MET A 951 6.02 -9.83 -23.77
CA MET A 951 4.84 -9.10 -24.22
C MET A 951 3.63 -9.34 -23.31
N ASN A 952 3.55 -10.49 -22.63
CA ASN A 952 2.48 -10.78 -21.66
C ASN A 952 2.50 -9.84 -20.44
N PHE A 953 3.67 -9.30 -20.08
CA PHE A 953 3.85 -8.41 -18.92
C PHE A 953 3.96 -6.94 -19.31
N LEU A 954 4.48 -6.67 -20.52
CA LEU A 954 4.56 -5.34 -21.11
C LEU A 954 3.16 -4.81 -21.46
N CYS A 955 2.29 -5.67 -22.00
CA CYS A 955 0.94 -5.28 -22.37
C CYS A 955 0.03 -5.17 -21.14
N ASN A 956 -0.70 -4.07 -21.03
CA ASN A 956 -1.81 -3.95 -20.08
C ASN A 956 -3.10 -3.61 -20.81
N LEU A 957 -3.79 -4.64 -21.30
CA LEU A 957 -4.98 -4.46 -22.11
C LEU A 957 -6.18 -4.00 -21.27
N ASN A 958 -6.98 -3.11 -21.82
CA ASN A 958 -8.33 -2.84 -21.31
C ASN A 958 -9.24 -4.06 -21.47
N HIS A 959 -10.43 -4.01 -20.87
CA HIS A 959 -11.39 -5.11 -20.91
C HIS A 959 -11.69 -5.62 -22.33
N ASP A 960 -11.86 -4.69 -23.28
CA ASP A 960 -12.23 -5.01 -24.66
C ASP A 960 -11.02 -5.42 -25.52
N ARG A 961 -9.81 -5.42 -24.94
CA ARG A 961 -8.52 -5.72 -25.61
C ARG A 961 -8.22 -4.82 -26.81
N THR A 962 -8.77 -3.61 -26.80
CA THR A 962 -8.60 -2.61 -27.85
C THR A 962 -7.53 -1.58 -27.52
N VAL A 963 -7.17 -1.44 -26.24
CA VAL A 963 -6.19 -0.44 -25.78
C VAL A 963 -5.18 -1.10 -24.87
N ASP A 964 -3.89 -0.90 -25.15
CA ASP A 964 -2.83 -1.11 -24.17
C ASP A 964 -2.66 0.18 -23.35
N ARG A 965 -3.10 0.11 -22.09
CA ARG A 965 -3.10 1.22 -21.13
C ARG A 965 -1.70 1.71 -20.81
N LYS A 966 -0.70 0.80 -20.74
CA LYS A 966 0.70 1.17 -20.48
C LYS A 966 1.28 1.90 -21.68
N LEU A 967 1.10 1.34 -22.88
CA LEU A 967 1.55 1.98 -24.12
C LEU A 967 0.91 3.37 -24.28
N ASN A 968 -0.41 3.48 -24.09
CA ASN A 968 -1.13 4.74 -24.18
C ASN A 968 -0.58 5.78 -23.20
N VAL A 969 -0.34 5.42 -21.93
CA VAL A 969 0.27 6.35 -20.98
C VAL A 969 1.65 6.78 -21.48
N ALA A 970 2.51 5.83 -21.88
CA ALA A 970 3.90 6.09 -22.25
C ALA A 970 4.02 7.07 -23.43
N ILE A 971 3.31 6.82 -24.54
CA ILE A 971 3.38 7.66 -25.74
C ILE A 971 2.74 9.04 -25.55
N THR A 972 1.77 9.16 -24.63
CA THR A 972 1.06 10.43 -24.37
C THR A 972 1.72 11.31 -23.31
N ARG A 973 2.96 10.99 -22.91
CA ARG A 973 3.79 11.83 -22.04
C ARG A 973 4.55 12.92 -22.80
N ALA A 974 4.73 12.76 -24.11
CA ALA A 974 5.49 13.66 -24.96
C ALA A 974 4.67 14.89 -25.36
N ARG A 975 5.26 16.08 -25.32
CA ARG A 975 4.63 17.30 -25.84
C ARG A 975 5.05 17.62 -27.27
N ARG A 976 6.37 17.61 -27.54
CA ARG A 976 6.96 18.11 -28.80
C ARG A 976 7.61 17.03 -29.66
N GLN A 977 8.34 16.09 -29.06
CA GLN A 977 8.98 14.97 -29.76
C GLN A 977 8.84 13.65 -28.98
N LEU A 978 8.69 12.55 -29.71
CA LEU A 978 8.57 11.19 -29.17
C LEU A 978 9.43 10.21 -29.97
N PHE A 979 10.42 9.59 -29.36
CA PHE A 979 11.26 8.59 -30.00
C PHE A 979 11.12 7.24 -29.30
N LEU A 980 10.91 6.19 -30.09
CA LEU A 980 10.66 4.84 -29.62
C LEU A 980 11.80 3.93 -30.03
N VAL A 981 12.29 3.09 -29.13
CA VAL A 981 13.39 2.15 -29.35
C VAL A 981 12.96 0.78 -28.89
N GLY A 982 13.10 -0.24 -29.74
CA GLY A 982 12.74 -1.61 -29.38
C GLY A 982 12.94 -2.63 -30.48
N ASN A 983 12.83 -3.91 -30.13
CA ASN A 983 12.88 -5.00 -31.10
C ASN A 983 11.55 -5.13 -31.83
N ALA A 984 11.48 -4.66 -33.08
CA ALA A 984 10.23 -4.66 -33.85
C ALA A 984 9.65 -6.06 -34.07
N THR A 985 10.50 -7.07 -34.29
CA THR A 985 10.05 -8.45 -34.51
C THR A 985 9.29 -8.98 -33.29
N ILE A 986 9.79 -8.72 -32.08
CA ILE A 986 9.14 -9.15 -30.84
C ILE A 986 7.89 -8.33 -30.54
N LEU A 987 7.97 -7.00 -30.69
CA LEU A 987 6.83 -6.11 -30.45
C LEU A 987 5.64 -6.43 -31.36
N HIS A 988 5.90 -6.84 -32.61
CA HIS A 988 4.88 -7.20 -33.58
C HIS A 988 4.03 -8.43 -33.18
N GLU A 989 4.43 -9.21 -32.18
CA GLU A 989 3.61 -10.31 -31.66
C GLU A 989 2.33 -9.82 -30.96
N SER A 990 2.31 -8.57 -30.49
CA SER A 990 1.11 -7.94 -29.95
C SER A 990 0.38 -7.15 -31.05
N PRO A 991 -0.92 -7.39 -31.29
CA PRO A 991 -1.68 -6.69 -32.33
C PRO A 991 -1.61 -5.15 -32.23
N ILE A 992 -1.70 -4.61 -31.01
CA ILE A 992 -1.67 -3.15 -30.78
C ILE A 992 -0.30 -2.54 -31.12
N TYR A 993 0.77 -3.29 -30.86
CA TYR A 993 2.13 -2.84 -31.20
C TYR A 993 2.40 -3.03 -32.69
N ALA A 994 1.85 -4.06 -33.33
CA ALA A 994 1.88 -4.18 -34.79
C ALA A 994 1.23 -2.97 -35.46
N ASP A 995 0.04 -2.54 -35.00
CA ASP A 995 -0.62 -1.32 -35.48
C ASP A 995 0.25 -0.07 -35.29
N LEU A 996 0.96 0.03 -34.16
CA LEU A 996 1.92 1.12 -33.90
C LEU A 996 3.09 1.10 -34.89
N LEU A 997 3.69 -0.07 -35.12
CA LEU A 997 4.81 -0.22 -36.05
C LEU A 997 4.39 0.09 -37.49
N ASP A 998 3.22 -0.37 -37.90
CA ASP A 998 2.67 -0.11 -39.23
C ASP A 998 2.32 1.38 -39.43
N PHE A 999 1.83 2.07 -38.39
CA PHE A 999 1.68 3.52 -38.40
C PHE A 999 2.99 4.26 -38.70
N TYR A 1000 4.12 3.81 -38.11
CA TYR A 1000 5.43 4.40 -38.40
C TYR A 1000 5.98 4.02 -39.77
N ARG A 1001 5.72 2.80 -40.27
CA ARG A 1001 6.09 2.37 -41.63
C ARG A 1001 5.37 3.19 -42.71
N GLN A 1002 4.07 3.39 -42.57
CA GLN A 1002 3.26 4.15 -43.54
C GLN A 1002 3.69 5.61 -43.68
N LYS A 1003 4.31 6.20 -42.64
CA LYS A 1003 4.84 7.56 -42.67
C LYS A 1003 6.25 7.67 -43.27
N GLU A 1004 6.84 6.56 -43.73
CA GLU A 1004 8.27 6.44 -44.09
C GLU A 1004 9.20 6.76 -42.89
N ILE A 1005 8.75 6.53 -41.66
CA ILE A 1005 9.47 6.86 -40.41
C ILE A 1005 9.78 5.58 -39.63
N TYR A 1006 10.31 4.57 -40.33
CA TYR A 1006 10.75 3.30 -39.73
C TYR A 1006 12.25 3.13 -39.98
N SER A 1007 13.06 3.14 -38.93
CA SER A 1007 14.52 3.07 -39.07
C SER A 1007 15.09 1.72 -38.67
N ILE A 1008 15.92 1.16 -39.55
CA ILE A 1008 16.66 -0.10 -39.36
C ILE A 1008 18.10 0.25 -38.99
N ILE A 1009 18.55 -0.23 -37.84
CA ILE A 1009 19.95 -0.10 -37.42
C ILE A 1009 20.70 -1.33 -37.94
N SER A 1010 21.66 -1.12 -38.84
CA SER A 1010 22.61 -2.16 -39.26
C SER A 1010 24.01 -1.80 -38.77
N ASP A 1011 24.78 -2.80 -38.35
CA ASP A 1011 26.19 -2.63 -38.02
C ASP A 1011 26.94 -1.96 -39.19
N ASN A 1012 27.52 -0.79 -38.91
CA ASN A 1012 28.36 0.04 -39.77
C ASN A 1012 27.84 0.38 -41.19
N THR A 1013 27.43 1.65 -41.33
CA THR A 1013 27.37 2.46 -42.56
C THR A 1013 26.40 2.03 -43.68
N LYS A 1014 25.39 2.92 -43.89
CA LYS A 1014 24.38 3.03 -44.95
C LYS A 1014 23.09 2.20 -44.78
N PRO A 1015 21.91 2.86 -44.63
CA PRO A 1015 20.62 2.18 -44.71
C PRO A 1015 20.28 1.77 -46.15
N ILE A 1016 19.64 0.62 -46.29
CA ILE A 1016 18.91 0.24 -47.50
C ILE A 1016 17.56 0.98 -47.42
N MET A 1017 17.25 1.82 -48.42
CA MET A 1017 15.91 2.35 -48.61
C MET A 1017 14.93 1.18 -48.79
N VAL A 1018 13.88 1.12 -47.98
CA VAL A 1018 12.67 0.36 -48.29
C VAL A 1018 11.57 1.35 -48.53
#